data_AF-A0A2R8B4E8-F1
#
_entry.id   AF-A0A2R8B4E8-F1
#
_cell.length_a   1.000
_cell.length_b   1.000
_cell.length_c   1.000
_cell.angle_alpha   90.00
_cell.angle_beta   90.00
_cell.angle_gamma   90.00
#
_symmetry.space_group_name_H-M   'P 1'
#
loop_
_entity.id
_entity.type
_entity.pdbx_description
1 polymer ?
#
loop_
_entity_poly.entity_id
_entity_poly.type
_entity_poly.pdbx_seq_one_letter_code
_entity_poly.pdbx_strand_id
1 'polypeptide(L)'
;MAAGKKAGRAPIPVPPVVASAAAAVGRDAFLLQSELVDAYFVRRSPVLFVTFDNLASVGEYDPPQPWLQIRAADCGFSILGLIAKRKDWYRNEDAPRLLTELAAAGLFQRFERIVFTGTSMGGYAALTLSRIVPGVEVLAFSPQSTLSRKIAPFEKRYRYAHRKWDWESPAYLDAAEAVERAGRVWLFYDPFVPEDKAHAARLDGPNVRHLRCRHFGHRAIRMLKSCGVLDDIFRDIGEGRFDERAFFSALRTRRDVHSWRKALVGELTARGHPQLALRACDWIEAKTGSARYIRRVREDLAPEPQMQDAASPAPEQPPVIREITIDEGDPQDPFSGRIMHLRNALAVPERGHDAKLASGVLLSDGSYCDLSRAWIRARKAMPEPTLTPGEPIADLAGRHLYAGHMRGHFGHFLVESTARLWALGWLEGEMDGIVYLPYRGPVGPANRAIGAYRFFFDQLGIELPIRAVDGATRVEELYVPELGFGWLERYAGSPAYRAFMRSRLGQGVEAEGSEKLYVSRARLPSQRGGVLGETVIEENLARAGYEIFHPEKHDLRTQLARYKAARQIVALDGSALHLAAYVMDESRRVGMILRRSNANAADYMLQFQTFCGFTPDVMNVIRREWASGESTRIDFRSVGELDFTRLFKELTRLGYVDRDFRPDLPEQAEVDAWLKDFAERRGDEFATVGDAEED
;
A
#
# COMPACT_ATOMS: atom_id res chain seq x y z
N MET A 1 19.58 -26.00 0.87
CA MET A 1 18.31 -26.62 0.46
C MET A 1 17.57 -25.64 -0.42
N ALA A 2 17.28 -26.06 -1.66
CA ALA A 2 16.73 -25.21 -2.72
C ALA A 2 15.32 -24.73 -2.37
N ALA A 3 15.09 -23.42 -2.44
CA ALA A 3 13.77 -22.83 -2.41
C ALA A 3 13.02 -23.21 -3.70
N GLY A 4 12.12 -24.17 -3.61
CA GLY A 4 11.28 -24.59 -4.73
C GLY A 4 10.46 -23.42 -5.27
N LYS A 5 10.59 -23.16 -6.57
CA LYS A 5 9.66 -22.34 -7.36
C LYS A 5 8.23 -22.82 -7.09
N LYS A 6 7.35 -21.95 -6.60
CA LYS A 6 5.91 -22.26 -6.56
C LYS A 6 5.40 -22.30 -7.99
N ALA A 7 5.07 -23.50 -8.48
CA ALA A 7 4.31 -23.67 -9.71
C ALA A 7 3.02 -22.84 -9.65
N GLY A 8 2.68 -22.17 -10.76
CA GLY A 8 1.39 -21.49 -10.90
C GLY A 8 0.27 -22.49 -10.62
N ARG A 9 -0.55 -22.21 -9.60
CA ARG A 9 -1.69 -23.08 -9.26
C ARG A 9 -2.74 -22.95 -10.36
N ALA A 10 -3.34 -24.06 -10.74
CA ALA A 10 -4.42 -24.10 -11.71
C ALA A 10 -5.60 -23.20 -11.27
N PRO A 11 -6.34 -22.59 -12.21
CA PRO A 11 -7.50 -21.77 -11.90
C PRO A 11 -8.55 -22.60 -11.13
N ILE A 12 -9.13 -22.00 -10.08
CA ILE A 12 -10.16 -22.65 -9.28
C ILE A 12 -11.47 -22.59 -10.06
N PRO A 13 -12.09 -23.73 -10.40
CA PRO A 13 -13.32 -23.74 -11.20
C PRO A 13 -14.45 -23.06 -10.44
N VAL A 14 -15.24 -22.25 -11.16
CA VAL A 14 -16.45 -21.63 -10.64
C VAL A 14 -17.59 -22.65 -10.70
N PRO A 15 -18.30 -22.92 -9.59
CA PRO A 15 -19.45 -23.81 -9.55
C PRO A 15 -20.58 -23.35 -10.47
N PRO A 16 -21.45 -24.27 -10.93
CA PRO A 16 -22.58 -23.91 -11.77
C PRO A 16 -23.57 -23.02 -11.00
N VAL A 17 -24.07 -21.97 -11.66
CA VAL A 17 -25.11 -21.12 -11.12
C VAL A 17 -26.41 -21.91 -10.96
N VAL A 18 -27.12 -21.70 -9.86
CA VAL A 18 -28.44 -22.30 -9.59
C VAL A 18 -29.45 -21.22 -9.21
N ALA A 19 -30.72 -21.48 -9.52
CA ALA A 19 -31.79 -20.48 -9.38
C ALA A 19 -32.33 -20.34 -7.94
N SER A 20 -32.16 -21.35 -7.07
CA SER A 20 -32.72 -21.33 -5.72
C SER A 20 -32.01 -22.31 -4.78
N ALA A 21 -32.16 -22.10 -3.47
CA ALA A 21 -31.65 -23.01 -2.44
C ALA A 21 -32.20 -24.44 -2.58
N ALA A 22 -33.46 -24.60 -2.98
CA ALA A 22 -34.07 -25.89 -3.24
C ALA A 22 -33.39 -26.64 -4.40
N ALA A 23 -33.02 -25.94 -5.48
CA ALA A 23 -32.26 -26.51 -6.59
C ALA A 23 -30.78 -26.79 -6.24
N ALA A 24 -30.28 -26.17 -5.18
CA ALA A 24 -28.89 -26.25 -4.73
C ALA A 24 -28.61 -27.48 -3.84
N VAL A 25 -29.54 -27.82 -2.94
CA VAL A 25 -29.25 -28.69 -1.78
C VAL A 25 -28.82 -30.12 -2.09
N GLY A 26 -29.15 -30.65 -3.28
CA GLY A 26 -28.72 -31.97 -3.75
C GLY A 26 -27.37 -32.00 -4.47
N ARG A 27 -26.78 -30.83 -4.79
CA ARG A 27 -25.55 -30.74 -5.60
C ARG A 27 -24.30 -30.79 -4.72
N ASP A 28 -23.19 -31.21 -5.31
CA ASP A 28 -21.87 -31.15 -4.66
C ASP A 28 -21.11 -29.85 -4.98
N ALA A 29 -21.59 -29.04 -5.91
CA ALA A 29 -21.13 -27.67 -6.11
C ALA A 29 -22.23 -26.79 -6.70
N PHE A 30 -22.35 -25.54 -6.24
CA PHE A 30 -23.27 -24.55 -6.80
C PHE A 30 -22.83 -23.12 -6.50
N LEU A 31 -23.34 -22.18 -7.28
CA LEU A 31 -23.26 -20.74 -7.03
C LEU A 31 -24.68 -20.17 -7.00
N LEU A 32 -25.10 -19.63 -5.86
CA LEU A 32 -26.32 -18.85 -5.72
C LEU A 32 -25.95 -17.37 -5.77
N GLN A 33 -26.41 -16.66 -6.78
CA GLN A 33 -26.15 -15.24 -6.93
C GLN A 33 -27.26 -14.42 -6.28
N SER A 34 -26.88 -13.35 -5.59
CA SER A 34 -27.82 -12.35 -5.06
C SER A 34 -27.32 -10.94 -5.35
N GLU A 35 -28.03 -9.92 -4.90
CA GLU A 35 -27.66 -8.52 -5.16
C GLU A 35 -26.31 -8.15 -4.51
N LEU A 36 -26.12 -8.47 -3.23
CA LEU A 36 -25.00 -8.00 -2.42
C LEU A 36 -24.09 -9.11 -1.89
N VAL A 37 -24.60 -10.34 -1.78
CA VAL A 37 -23.85 -11.50 -1.30
C VAL A 37 -24.14 -12.72 -2.16
N ASP A 38 -23.10 -13.37 -2.69
CA ASP A 38 -23.25 -14.65 -3.39
C ASP A 38 -22.90 -15.81 -2.45
N ALA A 39 -23.61 -16.93 -2.56
CA ALA A 39 -23.31 -18.16 -1.85
C ALA A 39 -22.64 -19.18 -2.78
N TYR A 40 -21.33 -19.36 -2.60
CA TYR A 40 -20.49 -20.29 -3.35
C TYR A 40 -20.29 -21.56 -2.53
N PHE A 41 -20.66 -22.72 -3.08
CA PHE A 41 -20.56 -24.00 -2.36
C PHE A 41 -19.77 -25.04 -3.14
N VAL A 42 -18.89 -25.76 -2.44
CA VAL A 42 -18.22 -26.98 -2.92
C VAL A 42 -18.13 -28.00 -1.79
N ARG A 43 -18.67 -29.19 -2.01
CA ARG A 43 -18.58 -30.35 -1.12
C ARG A 43 -17.30 -31.14 -1.38
N ARG A 44 -16.61 -31.53 -0.31
CA ARG A 44 -15.41 -32.39 -0.33
C ARG A 44 -15.45 -33.46 0.76
N SER A 45 -16.07 -33.16 1.90
CA SER A 45 -16.16 -34.06 3.05
C SER A 45 -17.37 -33.72 3.95
N PRO A 46 -17.66 -34.54 4.98
CA PRO A 46 -18.72 -34.26 5.98
C PRO A 46 -18.46 -33.04 6.88
N VAL A 47 -17.31 -32.37 6.74
CA VAL A 47 -16.94 -31.14 7.46
C VAL A 47 -17.15 -29.94 6.56
N LEU A 48 -17.99 -28.99 6.97
CA LEU A 48 -18.30 -27.76 6.25
C LEU A 48 -17.73 -26.52 6.95
N PHE A 49 -16.92 -25.75 6.24
CA PHE A 49 -16.58 -24.39 6.64
C PHE A 49 -17.50 -23.38 5.95
N VAL A 50 -18.21 -22.58 6.75
CA VAL A 50 -18.98 -21.43 6.27
C VAL A 50 -18.14 -20.17 6.44
N THR A 51 -17.70 -19.55 5.35
CA THR A 51 -16.69 -18.49 5.39
C THR A 51 -17.29 -17.15 5.00
N PHE A 52 -16.92 -16.10 5.73
CA PHE A 52 -17.33 -14.73 5.48
C PHE A 52 -16.12 -13.87 5.09
N ASP A 53 -16.27 -13.10 4.02
CA ASP A 53 -15.29 -12.11 3.60
C ASP A 53 -15.03 -11.06 4.69
N ASN A 54 -13.83 -10.50 4.63
CA ASN A 54 -13.40 -9.38 5.45
C ASN A 54 -13.16 -8.16 4.55
N LEU A 55 -12.94 -6.98 5.15
CA LEU A 55 -12.73 -5.73 4.42
C LEU A 55 -11.61 -5.78 3.35
N ALA A 56 -10.66 -6.70 3.49
CA ALA A 56 -9.55 -6.87 2.56
C ALA A 56 -9.77 -7.99 1.52
N SER A 57 -10.78 -8.85 1.68
CA SER A 57 -11.10 -9.90 0.68
C SER A 57 -12.27 -9.55 -0.23
N VAL A 58 -13.15 -8.61 0.18
CA VAL A 58 -14.20 -8.07 -0.69
C VAL A 58 -13.59 -7.49 -1.97
N GLY A 59 -13.90 -8.11 -3.11
CA GLY A 59 -13.41 -7.74 -4.43
C GLY A 59 -11.94 -8.07 -4.71
N GLU A 60 -11.29 -8.90 -3.88
CA GLU A 60 -9.85 -9.21 -4.03
C GLU A 60 -9.55 -10.29 -5.08
N TYR A 61 -10.51 -11.17 -5.38
CA TYR A 61 -10.30 -12.33 -6.24
C TYR A 61 -11.02 -12.22 -7.58
N ASP A 62 -10.35 -12.67 -8.64
CA ASP A 62 -10.88 -12.77 -10.00
C ASP A 62 -10.52 -14.15 -10.60
N PRO A 63 -11.50 -15.03 -10.91
CA PRO A 63 -12.92 -14.86 -10.61
C PRO A 63 -13.21 -14.83 -9.09
N PRO A 64 -14.35 -14.25 -8.65
CA PRO A 64 -14.73 -14.24 -7.25
C PRO A 64 -14.72 -15.64 -6.62
N GLN A 65 -14.16 -15.76 -5.42
CA GLN A 65 -14.07 -17.03 -4.68
C GLN A 65 -14.18 -16.82 -3.16
N PRO A 66 -14.54 -17.86 -2.39
CA PRO A 66 -14.60 -17.78 -0.95
C PRO A 66 -13.27 -17.42 -0.28
N TRP A 67 -13.34 -16.59 0.77
CA TRP A 67 -12.23 -16.47 1.71
C TRP A 67 -11.87 -17.83 2.30
N LEU A 68 -10.58 -18.20 2.29
CA LEU A 68 -10.07 -19.52 2.70
C LEU A 68 -10.36 -20.70 1.73
N GLN A 69 -10.91 -20.47 0.54
CA GLN A 69 -11.17 -21.52 -0.48
C GLN A 69 -10.00 -22.49 -0.65
N ILE A 70 -8.80 -21.94 -0.85
CA ILE A 70 -7.57 -22.72 -1.03
C ILE A 70 -7.25 -23.59 0.20
N ARG A 71 -7.40 -23.05 1.41
CA ARG A 71 -7.08 -23.82 2.63
C ARG A 71 -8.08 -24.92 2.89
N ALA A 72 -9.37 -24.67 2.61
CA ALA A 72 -10.40 -25.69 2.65
C ALA A 72 -10.11 -26.81 1.66
N ALA A 73 -9.72 -26.47 0.42
CA ALA A 73 -9.30 -27.44 -0.57
C ALA A 73 -8.06 -28.24 -0.14
N ASP A 74 -7.00 -27.57 0.33
CA ASP A 74 -5.74 -28.20 0.78
C ASP A 74 -5.98 -29.14 1.99
N CYS A 75 -7.01 -28.91 2.82
CA CYS A 75 -7.39 -29.78 3.94
C CYS A 75 -8.51 -30.79 3.60
N GLY A 76 -9.05 -30.79 2.37
CA GLY A 76 -10.16 -31.66 1.99
C GLY A 76 -11.52 -31.32 2.64
N PHE A 77 -11.71 -30.09 3.13
CA PHE A 77 -12.97 -29.66 3.74
C PHE A 77 -13.97 -29.08 2.72
N SER A 78 -15.25 -29.34 2.96
CA SER A 78 -16.32 -28.66 2.24
C SER A 78 -16.36 -27.18 2.62
N ILE A 79 -16.82 -26.33 1.70
CA ILE A 79 -16.89 -24.89 1.93
C ILE A 79 -18.17 -24.29 1.37
N LEU A 80 -18.76 -23.38 2.14
CA LEU A 80 -19.81 -22.46 1.74
C LEU A 80 -19.31 -21.03 1.98
N GLY A 81 -18.91 -20.33 0.93
CA GLY A 81 -18.47 -18.94 1.00
C GLY A 81 -19.61 -17.96 0.77
N LEU A 82 -19.77 -17.02 1.70
CA LEU A 82 -20.67 -15.87 1.57
C LEU A 82 -19.82 -14.71 1.03
N ILE A 83 -19.72 -14.63 -0.29
CA ILE A 83 -18.86 -13.70 -1.02
C ILE A 83 -19.56 -12.34 -1.05
N ALA A 84 -19.01 -11.35 -0.35
CA ALA A 84 -19.61 -10.03 -0.26
C ALA A 84 -19.16 -9.13 -1.41
N LYS A 85 -20.11 -8.42 -2.03
CA LYS A 85 -19.85 -7.45 -3.11
C LYS A 85 -19.56 -6.04 -2.57
N ARG A 86 -19.91 -5.77 -1.31
CA ARG A 86 -19.69 -4.48 -0.63
C ARG A 86 -19.13 -4.67 0.78
N LYS A 87 -18.50 -3.62 1.30
CA LYS A 87 -17.92 -3.57 2.66
C LYS A 87 -18.96 -3.09 3.67
N ASP A 88 -20.14 -3.72 3.63
CA ASP A 88 -21.33 -3.33 4.38
C ASP A 88 -21.50 -4.05 5.70
N TRP A 89 -20.50 -4.83 6.10
CA TRP A 89 -20.51 -5.61 7.33
C TRP A 89 -21.63 -6.64 7.41
N TYR A 90 -22.15 -7.10 6.26
CA TYR A 90 -23.30 -8.00 6.22
C TYR A 90 -24.52 -7.42 6.94
N ARG A 91 -24.67 -6.08 6.90
CA ARG A 91 -25.87 -5.37 7.37
C ARG A 91 -26.99 -5.34 6.33
N ASN A 92 -26.80 -6.03 5.20
CA ASN A 92 -27.82 -6.33 4.19
C ASN A 92 -28.68 -7.55 4.58
N GLU A 93 -29.75 -7.78 3.84
CA GLU A 93 -30.66 -8.91 4.04
C GLU A 93 -30.22 -10.20 3.32
N ASP A 94 -29.29 -10.12 2.36
CA ASP A 94 -28.92 -11.26 1.51
C ASP A 94 -28.24 -12.38 2.26
N ALA A 95 -27.20 -12.09 3.06
CA ALA A 95 -26.51 -13.13 3.81
C ALA A 95 -27.42 -13.90 4.79
N PRO A 96 -28.21 -13.24 5.66
CA PRO A 96 -29.13 -13.96 6.53
C PRO A 96 -30.23 -14.70 5.75
N ARG A 97 -30.75 -14.13 4.66
CA ARG A 97 -31.75 -14.78 3.81
C ARG A 97 -31.20 -16.04 3.15
N LEU A 98 -30.05 -15.96 2.48
CA LEU A 98 -29.39 -17.10 1.82
C LEU A 98 -29.09 -18.24 2.81
N LEU A 99 -28.56 -17.92 3.99
CA LEU A 99 -28.31 -18.92 5.03
C LEU A 99 -29.61 -19.58 5.52
N THR A 100 -30.67 -18.79 5.69
CA THR A 100 -31.99 -19.30 6.13
C THR A 100 -32.60 -20.21 5.08
N GLU A 101 -32.58 -19.81 3.80
CA GLU A 101 -33.09 -20.60 2.69
C GLU A 101 -32.31 -21.91 2.52
N LEU A 102 -30.98 -21.86 2.60
CA LEU A 102 -30.12 -23.06 2.54
C LEU A 102 -30.33 -23.98 3.73
N ALA A 103 -30.58 -23.44 4.92
CA ALA A 103 -30.92 -24.23 6.11
C ALA A 103 -32.28 -24.90 5.96
N ALA A 104 -33.31 -24.17 5.53
CA ALA A 104 -34.65 -24.70 5.28
C ALA A 104 -34.64 -25.78 4.19
N ALA A 105 -33.80 -25.63 3.17
CA ALA A 105 -33.62 -26.63 2.12
C ALA A 105 -32.91 -27.91 2.61
N GLY A 106 -32.26 -27.89 3.78
CA GLY A 106 -31.58 -29.05 4.37
C GLY A 106 -30.09 -29.16 4.07
N LEU A 107 -29.42 -28.09 3.58
CA LEU A 107 -27.99 -28.15 3.22
C LEU A 107 -27.13 -28.57 4.41
N PHE A 108 -27.36 -27.96 5.57
CA PHE A 108 -26.57 -28.18 6.78
C PHE A 108 -26.76 -29.58 7.37
N GLN A 109 -27.89 -30.25 7.09
CA GLN A 109 -28.16 -31.63 7.54
C GLN A 109 -27.24 -32.66 6.87
N ARG A 110 -26.56 -32.28 5.78
CA ARG A 110 -25.62 -33.14 5.04
C ARG A 110 -24.23 -33.21 5.67
N PHE A 111 -24.00 -32.50 6.77
CA PHE A 111 -22.68 -32.35 7.39
C PHE A 111 -22.71 -32.77 8.85
N GLU A 112 -21.67 -33.48 9.26
CA GLU A 112 -21.48 -33.91 10.66
C GLU A 112 -20.92 -32.77 11.51
N ARG A 113 -20.19 -31.85 10.88
CA ARG A 113 -19.53 -30.73 11.54
C ARG A 113 -19.59 -29.49 10.67
N ILE A 114 -20.02 -28.38 11.27
CA ILE A 114 -20.18 -27.10 10.59
C ILE A 114 -19.44 -26.03 11.39
N VAL A 115 -18.52 -25.33 10.74
CA VAL A 115 -17.69 -24.30 11.34
C VAL A 115 -17.90 -22.98 10.61
N PHE A 116 -18.51 -22.00 11.27
CA PHE A 116 -18.59 -20.63 10.76
C PHE A 116 -17.27 -19.93 11.05
N THR A 117 -16.67 -19.24 10.06
CA THR A 117 -15.37 -18.60 10.26
C THR A 117 -15.23 -17.27 9.54
N GLY A 118 -14.51 -16.35 10.21
CA GLY A 118 -14.35 -14.98 9.77
C GLY A 118 -13.29 -14.23 10.56
N THR A 119 -12.82 -13.10 10.01
CA THR A 119 -11.95 -12.15 10.73
C THR A 119 -12.50 -10.73 10.68
N SER A 120 -12.42 -9.99 11.80
CA SER A 120 -12.96 -8.63 11.95
C SER A 120 -14.42 -8.57 11.46
N MET A 121 -14.70 -7.86 10.36
CA MET A 121 -16.01 -7.82 9.69
C MET A 121 -16.61 -9.20 9.44
N GLY A 122 -15.83 -10.13 8.88
CA GLY A 122 -16.30 -11.50 8.64
C GLY A 122 -16.48 -12.28 9.95
N GLY A 123 -15.69 -11.96 10.98
CA GLY A 123 -15.82 -12.58 12.31
C GLY A 123 -17.10 -12.15 13.01
N TYR A 124 -17.46 -10.86 12.89
CA TYR A 124 -18.77 -10.33 13.30
C TYR A 124 -19.90 -11.10 12.60
N ALA A 125 -19.84 -11.26 11.28
CA ALA A 125 -20.86 -12.00 10.52
C ALA A 125 -20.94 -13.47 10.94
N ALA A 126 -19.80 -14.15 11.05
CA ALA A 126 -19.71 -15.55 11.48
C ALA A 126 -20.36 -15.78 12.85
N LEU A 127 -20.07 -14.91 13.83
CA LEU A 127 -20.68 -15.00 15.15
C LEU A 127 -22.17 -14.70 15.11
N THR A 128 -22.55 -13.59 14.48
CA THR A 128 -23.92 -13.10 14.52
C THR A 128 -24.90 -14.02 13.80
N LEU A 129 -24.51 -14.51 12.62
CA LEU A 129 -25.32 -15.36 11.75
C LEU A 129 -25.27 -16.83 12.15
N SER A 130 -24.39 -17.23 13.08
CA SER A 130 -24.36 -18.59 13.64
C SER A 130 -25.71 -19.00 14.22
N ARG A 131 -26.52 -18.06 14.72
CA ARG A 131 -27.86 -18.33 15.26
C ARG A 131 -28.87 -18.89 14.25
N ILE A 132 -28.58 -18.81 12.95
CA ILE A 132 -29.43 -19.36 11.87
C ILE A 132 -29.27 -20.88 11.77
N VAL A 133 -28.09 -21.40 12.12
CA VAL A 133 -27.79 -22.84 12.09
C VAL A 133 -27.46 -23.28 13.52
N PRO A 134 -28.40 -23.90 14.24
CA PRO A 134 -28.19 -24.27 15.64
C PRO A 134 -26.99 -25.20 15.83
N GLY A 135 -26.22 -24.99 16.90
CA GLY A 135 -25.16 -25.91 17.32
C GLY A 135 -23.85 -25.84 16.54
N VAL A 136 -23.69 -24.91 15.59
CA VAL A 136 -22.44 -24.75 14.84
C VAL A 136 -21.27 -24.32 15.72
N GLU A 137 -20.05 -24.71 15.33
CA GLU A 137 -18.84 -24.12 15.90
C GLU A 137 -18.52 -22.80 15.19
N VAL A 138 -17.94 -21.84 15.90
CA VAL A 138 -17.49 -20.57 15.34
C VAL A 138 -16.00 -20.39 15.57
N LEU A 139 -15.24 -20.17 14.51
CA LEU A 139 -13.82 -19.85 14.51
C LEU A 139 -13.64 -18.37 14.14
N ALA A 140 -13.48 -17.50 15.13
CA ALA A 140 -13.47 -16.04 14.94
C ALA A 140 -12.12 -15.42 15.28
N PHE A 141 -11.60 -14.58 14.38
CA PHE A 141 -10.32 -13.88 14.54
C PHE A 141 -10.49 -12.37 14.66
N SER A 142 -10.16 -11.81 15.82
CA SER A 142 -10.33 -10.40 16.20
C SER A 142 -11.70 -9.83 15.76
N PRO A 143 -12.82 -10.49 16.08
CA PRO A 143 -14.12 -10.02 15.68
C PRO A 143 -14.52 -8.78 16.47
N GLN A 144 -15.31 -7.91 15.84
CA GLN A 144 -16.16 -6.96 16.56
C GLN A 144 -17.44 -7.69 16.98
N SER A 145 -17.98 -7.35 18.15
CA SER A 145 -19.31 -7.82 18.56
C SER A 145 -20.43 -7.05 17.85
N THR A 146 -20.23 -5.74 17.68
CA THR A 146 -21.13 -4.82 16.96
C THR A 146 -20.39 -3.51 16.72
N LEU A 147 -20.82 -2.68 15.77
CA LEU A 147 -20.36 -1.29 15.63
C LEU A 147 -21.36 -0.26 16.17
N SER A 148 -22.49 -0.69 16.75
CA SER A 148 -23.46 0.22 17.35
C SER A 148 -22.83 1.05 18.47
N ARG A 149 -22.89 2.39 18.38
CA ARG A 149 -22.35 3.27 19.43
C ARG A 149 -23.11 3.22 20.74
N LYS A 150 -24.38 2.80 20.71
CA LYS A 150 -25.18 2.60 21.92
C LYS A 150 -24.67 1.38 22.70
N ILE A 151 -24.22 0.34 21.99
CA ILE A 151 -23.84 -0.94 22.57
C ILE A 151 -22.33 -1.06 22.82
N ALA A 152 -21.51 -0.58 21.88
CA ALA A 152 -20.05 -0.61 21.92
C ALA A 152 -19.44 0.80 21.73
N PRO A 153 -19.69 1.76 22.66
CA PRO A 153 -19.17 3.13 22.55
C PRO A 153 -17.63 3.22 22.55
N PHE A 154 -16.94 2.16 22.99
CA PHE A 154 -15.49 2.04 22.94
C PHE A 154 -14.94 1.80 21.53
N GLU A 155 -15.74 1.31 20.59
CA GLU A 155 -15.30 1.00 19.23
C GLU A 155 -15.36 2.25 18.34
N LYS A 156 -14.20 2.88 18.14
CA LYS A 156 -14.06 4.13 17.37
C LYS A 156 -13.30 3.95 16.04
N ARG A 157 -12.81 2.75 15.74
CA ARG A 157 -11.91 2.49 14.60
C ARG A 157 -12.64 2.51 13.26
N TYR A 158 -13.93 2.15 13.24
CA TYR A 158 -14.72 1.99 12.01
C TYR A 158 -15.78 3.08 11.82
N ARG A 159 -15.38 4.36 11.96
CA ARG A 159 -16.28 5.52 11.81
C ARG A 159 -17.07 5.54 10.50
N TYR A 160 -16.44 5.11 9.41
CA TYR A 160 -17.07 5.00 8.09
C TYR A 160 -18.27 4.03 8.11
N ALA A 161 -18.06 2.80 8.61
CA ALA A 161 -19.09 1.76 8.58
C ALA A 161 -20.27 2.11 9.48
N HIS A 162 -20.01 2.74 10.63
CA HIS A 162 -21.06 3.27 11.50
C HIS A 162 -21.90 4.34 10.79
N ARG A 163 -21.28 5.24 10.01
CA ARG A 163 -22.01 6.33 9.33
C ARG A 163 -22.85 5.85 8.16
N LYS A 164 -22.34 4.85 7.44
CA LYS A 164 -22.90 4.41 6.17
C LYS A 164 -24.02 3.37 6.31
N TRP A 165 -23.97 2.56 7.37
CA TRP A 165 -24.86 1.41 7.52
C TRP A 165 -25.67 1.51 8.80
N ASP A 166 -26.81 0.85 8.82
CA ASP A 166 -27.68 0.85 10.00
C ASP A 166 -27.14 -0.08 11.10
N TRP A 167 -26.86 0.54 12.25
CA TRP A 167 -26.39 -0.10 13.49
C TRP A 167 -27.31 0.22 14.69
N GLU A 168 -28.57 0.57 14.41
CA GLU A 168 -29.58 0.83 15.43
C GLU A 168 -30.77 -0.12 15.32
N SER A 169 -31.31 -0.32 14.12
CA SER A 169 -32.58 -1.02 13.92
C SER A 169 -32.57 -2.42 13.27
N PRO A 170 -31.53 -2.91 12.54
CA PRO A 170 -31.67 -4.15 11.78
C PRO A 170 -31.48 -5.37 12.66
N ALA A 171 -32.09 -6.49 12.26
CA ALA A 171 -31.80 -7.81 12.79
C ALA A 171 -30.29 -8.11 12.75
N TYR A 172 -29.85 -9.07 13.56
CA TYR A 172 -28.44 -9.48 13.62
C TYR A 172 -27.52 -8.32 14.07
N LEU A 173 -27.98 -7.42 14.93
CA LEU A 173 -27.23 -6.22 15.32
C LEU A 173 -25.98 -6.51 16.16
N ASP A 174 -26.10 -7.44 17.10
CA ASP A 174 -25.07 -7.74 18.09
C ASP A 174 -24.76 -9.23 18.14
N ALA A 175 -23.49 -9.57 17.92
CA ALA A 175 -22.99 -10.92 18.01
C ALA A 175 -23.11 -11.49 19.43
N ALA A 176 -23.10 -10.64 20.48
CA ALA A 176 -23.23 -11.11 21.86
C ALA A 176 -24.54 -11.89 22.09
N GLU A 177 -25.63 -11.51 21.41
CA GLU A 177 -26.91 -12.24 21.46
C GLU A 177 -26.88 -13.60 20.74
N ALA A 178 -25.94 -13.79 19.80
CA ALA A 178 -25.79 -15.03 19.05
C ALA A 178 -24.84 -16.02 19.73
N VAL A 179 -23.85 -15.52 20.48
CA VAL A 179 -22.77 -16.33 21.06
C VAL A 179 -23.32 -17.49 21.89
N GLU A 180 -24.34 -17.27 22.70
CA GLU A 180 -24.95 -18.31 23.55
C GLU A 180 -25.60 -19.46 22.75
N ARG A 181 -25.99 -19.21 21.49
CA ARG A 181 -26.65 -20.20 20.62
C ARG A 181 -25.66 -21.04 19.80
N ALA A 182 -24.40 -20.61 19.73
CA ALA A 182 -23.35 -21.39 19.08
C ALA A 182 -23.00 -22.62 19.92
N GLY A 183 -22.67 -23.75 19.29
CA GLY A 183 -22.24 -24.95 20.01
C GLY A 183 -20.89 -24.74 20.72
N ARG A 184 -19.94 -24.08 20.03
CA ARG A 184 -18.64 -23.68 20.58
C ARG A 184 -18.09 -22.47 19.84
N VAL A 185 -17.40 -21.58 20.55
CA VAL A 185 -16.72 -20.43 19.94
C VAL A 185 -15.23 -20.46 20.28
N TRP A 186 -14.39 -20.51 19.25
CA TRP A 186 -12.94 -20.35 19.34
C TRP A 186 -12.60 -18.90 18.99
N LEU A 187 -12.35 -18.09 20.03
CA LEU A 187 -12.17 -16.65 19.92
C LEU A 187 -10.68 -16.27 20.00
N PHE A 188 -10.08 -15.96 18.86
CA PHE A 188 -8.69 -15.51 18.76
C PHE A 188 -8.62 -13.99 18.76
N TYR A 189 -7.87 -13.38 19.67
CA TYR A 189 -7.73 -11.93 19.75
C TYR A 189 -6.48 -11.53 20.53
N ASP A 190 -5.99 -10.31 20.33
CA ASP A 190 -4.91 -9.76 21.15
C ASP A 190 -5.49 -8.97 22.34
N PRO A 191 -5.28 -9.41 23.60
CA PRO A 191 -5.77 -8.69 24.77
C PRO A 191 -5.06 -7.35 25.02
N PHE A 192 -3.98 -7.04 24.30
CA PHE A 192 -3.29 -5.74 24.38
C PHE A 192 -3.90 -4.68 23.46
N VAL A 193 -4.79 -5.04 22.54
CA VAL A 193 -5.59 -4.09 21.79
C VAL A 193 -6.86 -3.79 22.61
N PRO A 194 -7.03 -2.56 23.15
CA PRO A 194 -8.13 -2.27 24.08
C PRO A 194 -9.52 -2.57 23.50
N GLU A 195 -9.75 -2.26 22.23
CA GLU A 195 -11.02 -2.49 21.55
C GLU A 195 -11.28 -3.97 21.30
N ASP A 196 -10.27 -4.75 20.91
CA ASP A 196 -10.41 -6.21 20.73
C ASP A 196 -10.66 -6.89 22.07
N LYS A 197 -9.98 -6.45 23.15
CA LYS A 197 -10.24 -6.93 24.51
C LYS A 197 -11.67 -6.63 24.95
N ALA A 198 -12.16 -5.42 24.67
CA ALA A 198 -13.51 -5.00 25.04
C ALA A 198 -14.59 -5.75 24.23
N HIS A 199 -14.39 -5.99 22.94
CA HIS A 199 -15.27 -6.86 22.16
C HIS A 199 -15.21 -8.31 22.63
N ALA A 200 -14.03 -8.85 22.91
CA ALA A 200 -13.92 -10.20 23.42
C ALA A 200 -14.64 -10.37 24.76
N ALA A 201 -14.59 -9.37 25.66
CA ALA A 201 -15.33 -9.40 26.92
C ALA A 201 -16.85 -9.42 26.74
N ARG A 202 -17.37 -8.88 25.62
CA ARG A 202 -18.79 -8.99 25.26
C ARG A 202 -19.15 -10.34 24.64
N LEU A 203 -18.17 -11.04 24.09
CA LEU A 203 -18.31 -12.32 23.40
C LEU A 203 -17.83 -13.44 24.32
N ASP A 204 -18.46 -13.58 25.49
CA ASP A 204 -18.09 -14.55 26.53
C ASP A 204 -19.27 -15.46 26.88
N GLY A 205 -18.98 -16.62 27.46
CA GLY A 205 -19.97 -17.65 27.78
C GLY A 205 -19.32 -19.03 28.02
N PRO A 206 -20.05 -20.01 28.58
CA PRO A 206 -19.50 -21.33 28.89
C PRO A 206 -19.00 -22.10 27.65
N ASN A 207 -19.58 -21.81 26.49
CA ASN A 207 -19.23 -22.36 25.19
C ASN A 207 -18.09 -21.60 24.48
N VAL A 208 -17.59 -20.50 25.04
CA VAL A 208 -16.50 -19.70 24.48
C VAL A 208 -15.15 -20.16 25.02
N ARG A 209 -14.15 -20.19 24.13
CA ARG A 209 -12.74 -20.38 24.47
C ARG A 209 -11.97 -19.15 24.00
N HIS A 210 -11.31 -18.48 24.94
CA HIS A 210 -10.53 -17.27 24.68
C HIS A 210 -9.07 -17.60 24.37
N LEU A 211 -8.72 -17.63 23.08
CA LEU A 211 -7.36 -17.86 22.59
C LEU A 211 -6.59 -16.52 22.51
N ARG A 212 -6.05 -16.11 23.66
CA ARG A 212 -5.37 -14.81 23.84
C ARG A 212 -4.02 -14.77 23.11
N CYS A 213 -4.01 -14.15 21.94
CA CYS A 213 -2.87 -13.97 21.05
C CYS A 213 -2.09 -12.68 21.38
N ARG A 214 -1.33 -12.70 22.49
CA ARG A 214 -0.60 -11.53 23.01
C ARG A 214 0.41 -10.94 22.02
N HIS A 215 0.33 -9.62 21.78
CA HIS A 215 1.19 -8.82 20.88
C HIS A 215 1.06 -9.18 19.39
N PHE A 216 -0.12 -9.66 18.98
CA PHE A 216 -0.44 -9.94 17.58
C PHE A 216 -1.10 -8.75 16.89
N GLY A 217 -1.57 -7.77 17.66
CA GLY A 217 -2.39 -6.66 17.21
C GLY A 217 -3.74 -7.12 16.66
N HIS A 218 -4.49 -6.18 16.06
CA HIS A 218 -5.83 -6.46 15.54
C HIS A 218 -5.86 -7.49 14.39
N ARG A 219 -4.77 -7.60 13.61
CA ARG A 219 -4.69 -8.56 12.49
C ARG A 219 -4.14 -9.90 12.95
N ALA A 220 -4.70 -10.46 14.03
CA ALA A 220 -4.15 -11.63 14.71
C ALA A 220 -3.97 -12.84 13.78
N ILE A 221 -4.91 -13.07 12.86
CA ILE A 221 -4.82 -14.15 11.86
C ILE A 221 -3.58 -14.06 10.95
N ARG A 222 -3.10 -12.84 10.63
CA ARG A 222 -1.87 -12.67 9.83
C ARG A 222 -0.64 -13.10 10.61
N MET A 223 -0.62 -12.84 11.92
CA MET A 223 0.47 -13.26 12.79
C MET A 223 0.44 -14.77 13.02
N LEU A 224 -0.74 -15.38 13.19
CA LEU A 224 -0.90 -16.84 13.23
C LEU A 224 -0.35 -17.50 11.96
N LYS A 225 -0.62 -16.93 10.79
CA LYS A 225 -0.02 -17.35 9.52
C LYS A 225 1.51 -17.22 9.55
N SER A 226 2.06 -16.08 9.99
CA SER A 226 3.51 -15.88 10.09
C SER A 226 4.20 -16.81 11.09
N CYS A 227 3.47 -17.28 12.10
CA CYS A 227 3.96 -18.28 13.06
C CYS A 227 3.91 -19.72 12.51
N GLY A 228 3.31 -19.93 11.33
CA GLY A 228 3.13 -21.26 10.74
C GLY A 228 2.02 -22.11 11.38
N VAL A 229 1.19 -21.55 12.28
CA VAL A 229 0.20 -22.32 13.05
C VAL A 229 -1.22 -22.25 12.48
N LEU A 230 -1.47 -21.36 11.50
CA LEU A 230 -2.83 -21.13 10.98
C LEU A 230 -3.42 -22.37 10.31
N ASP A 231 -2.61 -23.10 9.53
CA ASP A 231 -3.09 -24.25 8.78
C ASP A 231 -3.39 -25.43 9.72
N ASP A 232 -2.61 -25.59 10.80
CA ASP A 232 -2.86 -26.58 11.86
C ASP A 232 -4.14 -26.24 12.64
N ILE A 233 -4.37 -24.96 12.98
CA ILE A 233 -5.63 -24.53 13.61
C ILE A 233 -6.82 -24.94 12.74
N PHE A 234 -6.75 -24.62 11.45
CA PHE A 234 -7.85 -24.90 10.52
C PHE A 234 -8.11 -26.41 10.38
N ARG A 235 -7.05 -27.21 10.26
CA ARG A 235 -7.11 -28.68 10.21
C ARG A 235 -7.69 -29.27 11.49
N ASP A 236 -7.12 -28.93 12.64
CA ASP A 236 -7.47 -29.54 13.92
C ASP A 236 -8.89 -29.16 14.37
N ILE A 237 -9.36 -27.95 14.04
CA ILE A 237 -10.76 -27.53 14.25
C ILE A 237 -11.70 -28.31 13.34
N GLY A 238 -11.35 -28.46 12.06
CA GLY A 238 -12.14 -29.23 11.10
C GLY A 238 -12.23 -30.72 11.48
N GLU A 239 -11.17 -31.29 12.03
CA GLU A 239 -11.12 -32.69 12.47
C GLU A 239 -11.61 -32.90 13.92
N GLY A 240 -11.94 -31.83 14.64
CA GLY A 240 -12.44 -31.91 16.01
C GLY A 240 -11.44 -32.33 17.07
N ARG A 241 -10.15 -32.13 16.78
CA ARG A 241 -9.03 -32.48 17.67
C ARG A 241 -8.21 -31.27 18.12
N PHE A 242 -8.76 -30.05 17.98
CA PHE A 242 -8.08 -28.83 18.43
C PHE A 242 -7.83 -28.85 19.95
N ASP A 243 -6.55 -28.84 20.32
CA ASP A 243 -6.09 -28.81 21.70
C ASP A 243 -5.44 -27.46 22.03
N GLU A 244 -5.97 -26.79 23.05
CA GLU A 244 -5.53 -25.45 23.46
C GLU A 244 -4.08 -25.45 23.97
N ARG A 245 -3.65 -26.51 24.67
CA ARG A 245 -2.29 -26.60 25.22
C ARG A 245 -1.26 -26.81 24.12
N ALA A 246 -1.56 -27.67 23.15
CA ALA A 246 -0.77 -27.90 21.94
C ALA A 246 -0.68 -26.62 21.12
N PHE A 247 -1.80 -25.92 20.92
CA PHE A 247 -1.84 -24.62 20.26
C PHE A 247 -0.90 -23.61 20.93
N PHE A 248 -1.00 -23.37 22.25
CA PHE A 248 -0.13 -22.40 22.92
C PHE A 248 1.34 -22.83 22.97
N SER A 249 1.62 -24.13 22.92
CA SER A 249 2.97 -24.66 22.80
C SER A 249 3.55 -24.36 21.42
N ALA A 250 2.81 -24.63 20.34
CA ALA A 250 3.18 -24.28 18.97
C ALA A 250 3.30 -22.75 18.77
N LEU A 251 2.43 -21.97 19.42
CA LEU A 251 2.44 -20.51 19.36
C LEU A 251 3.73 -19.90 19.94
N ARG A 252 4.59 -20.66 20.63
CA ARG A 252 5.90 -20.16 21.08
C ARG A 252 6.81 -19.76 19.91
N THR A 253 6.59 -20.30 18.70
CA THR A 253 7.27 -19.90 17.45
C THR A 253 7.09 -18.42 17.12
N ARG A 254 6.09 -17.72 17.69
CA ARG A 254 5.97 -16.26 17.62
C ARG A 254 7.25 -15.52 18.06
N ARG A 255 8.04 -16.14 18.94
CA ARG A 255 9.34 -15.65 19.39
C ARG A 255 10.37 -15.54 18.27
N ASP A 256 10.09 -16.11 17.11
CA ASP A 256 10.91 -16.05 15.88
C ASP A 256 10.39 -15.03 14.87
N VAL A 257 9.20 -14.49 15.09
CA VAL A 257 8.59 -13.53 14.18
C VAL A 257 9.02 -12.11 14.56
N HIS A 258 9.69 -11.43 13.62
CA HIS A 258 10.23 -10.08 13.82
C HIS A 258 9.17 -9.07 14.30
N SER A 259 7.99 -9.04 13.66
CA SER A 259 6.91 -8.12 14.03
C SER A 259 6.38 -8.36 15.46
N TRP A 260 6.39 -9.61 15.93
CA TRP A 260 5.99 -9.94 17.30
C TRP A 260 7.03 -9.46 18.32
N ARG A 261 8.33 -9.67 18.06
CA ARG A 261 9.42 -9.18 18.92
C ARG A 261 9.38 -7.66 19.07
N LYS A 262 9.17 -6.94 17.97
CA LYS A 262 9.01 -5.48 17.98
C LYS A 262 7.80 -5.05 18.82
N ALA A 263 6.67 -5.74 18.66
CA ALA A 263 5.46 -5.45 19.44
C ALA A 263 5.64 -5.73 20.94
N LEU A 264 6.33 -6.81 21.31
CA LEU A 264 6.67 -7.13 22.69
C LEU A 264 7.50 -6.01 23.33
N VAL A 265 8.58 -5.59 22.68
CA VAL A 265 9.46 -4.54 23.21
C VAL A 265 8.71 -3.20 23.31
N GLY A 266 7.95 -2.84 22.28
CA GLY A 266 7.13 -1.63 22.29
C GLY A 266 6.10 -1.62 23.43
N GLU A 267 5.47 -2.75 23.73
CA GLU A 267 4.53 -2.87 24.85
C GLU A 267 5.22 -2.70 26.21
N LEU A 268 6.42 -3.29 26.39
CA LEU A 268 7.19 -3.15 27.62
C LEU A 268 7.62 -1.71 27.88
N THR A 269 8.05 -0.99 26.83
CA THR A 269 8.38 0.44 26.92
C THR A 269 7.13 1.27 27.23
N ALA A 270 6.03 1.06 26.50
CA ALA A 270 4.79 1.83 26.70
C ALA A 270 4.17 1.65 28.10
N ARG A 271 4.40 0.51 28.75
CA ARG A 271 3.93 0.23 30.12
C ARG A 271 4.90 0.65 31.23
N GLY A 272 6.01 1.30 30.89
CA GLY A 272 6.99 1.74 31.89
C GLY A 272 7.74 0.57 32.54
N HIS A 273 8.07 -0.47 31.78
CA HIS A 273 8.89 -1.60 32.23
C HIS A 273 10.29 -1.59 31.57
N PRO A 274 11.13 -0.57 31.81
CA PRO A 274 12.38 -0.36 31.08
C PRO A 274 13.38 -1.51 31.25
N GLN A 275 13.51 -2.05 32.47
CA GLN A 275 14.40 -3.17 32.75
C GLN A 275 13.98 -4.46 32.01
N LEU A 276 12.66 -4.70 31.88
CA LEU A 276 12.16 -5.85 31.11
C LEU A 276 12.34 -5.63 29.60
N ALA A 277 12.18 -4.39 29.12
CA ALA A 277 12.42 -4.03 27.73
C ALA A 277 13.89 -4.23 27.33
N LEU A 278 14.84 -3.83 28.18
CA LEU A 278 16.27 -4.08 27.99
C LEU A 278 16.59 -5.59 27.98
N ARG A 279 16.06 -6.36 28.93
CA ARG A 279 16.22 -7.83 28.95
C ARG A 279 15.63 -8.51 27.71
N ALA A 280 14.49 -8.02 27.22
CA ALA A 280 13.90 -8.50 25.97
C ALA A 280 14.79 -8.15 24.76
N CYS A 281 15.38 -6.94 24.76
CA CYS A 281 16.37 -6.52 23.77
C CYS A 281 17.60 -7.44 23.77
N ASP A 282 18.19 -7.74 24.94
CA ASP A 282 19.32 -8.67 25.08
C ASP A 282 18.99 -10.04 24.50
N TRP A 283 17.82 -10.59 24.88
CA TRP A 283 17.36 -11.90 24.40
C TRP A 283 17.15 -11.94 22.88
N ILE A 284 16.59 -10.89 22.30
CA ILE A 284 16.40 -10.82 20.84
C ILE A 284 17.74 -10.68 20.13
N GLU A 285 18.60 -9.79 20.60
CA GLU A 285 19.90 -9.49 20.01
C GLU A 285 20.80 -10.72 19.99
N ALA A 286 20.83 -11.50 21.08
CA ALA A 286 21.52 -12.78 21.13
C ALA A 286 21.02 -13.78 20.07
N LYS A 287 19.77 -13.66 19.61
CA LYS A 287 19.14 -14.59 18.66
C LYS A 287 19.17 -14.12 17.21
N THR A 288 19.19 -12.82 16.96
CA THR A 288 19.09 -12.26 15.59
C THR A 288 20.15 -11.23 15.23
N GLY A 289 21.08 -10.95 16.13
CA GLY A 289 21.96 -9.80 16.01
C GLY A 289 21.25 -8.48 16.31
N SER A 290 22.03 -7.39 16.28
CA SER A 290 21.59 -6.06 16.70
C SER A 290 20.69 -5.37 15.65
N ALA A 291 19.37 -5.50 15.83
CA ALA A 291 18.39 -4.83 14.99
C ALA A 291 18.21 -3.35 15.41
N ARG A 292 17.92 -2.46 14.44
CA ARG A 292 17.79 -1.00 14.68
C ARG A 292 16.80 -0.62 15.78
N TYR A 293 15.68 -1.34 15.91
CA TYR A 293 14.69 -1.04 16.95
C TYR A 293 15.15 -1.44 18.36
N ILE A 294 16.09 -2.39 18.46
CA ILE A 294 16.73 -2.80 19.73
C ILE A 294 17.67 -1.68 20.17
N ARG A 295 18.52 -1.18 19.27
CA ARG A 295 19.40 -0.03 19.51
C ARG A 295 18.60 1.20 19.95
N ARG A 296 17.54 1.55 19.23
CA ARG A 296 16.65 2.66 19.60
C ARG A 296 16.04 2.51 20.98
N VAL A 297 15.56 1.31 21.34
CA VAL A 297 14.98 1.08 22.68
C VAL A 297 16.06 1.18 23.75
N ARG A 298 17.29 0.77 23.48
CA ARG A 298 18.41 0.96 24.40
C ARG A 298 18.80 2.42 24.54
N GLU A 299 18.78 3.20 23.46
CA GLU A 299 19.01 4.65 23.47
C GLU A 299 17.90 5.37 24.26
N ASP A 300 16.63 5.05 23.98
CA ASP A 300 15.45 5.62 24.65
C ASP A 300 15.40 5.26 26.16
N LEU A 301 16.03 4.14 26.55
CA LEU A 301 16.08 3.65 27.94
C LEU A 301 17.45 3.79 28.59
N ALA A 302 18.43 4.37 27.89
CA ALA A 302 19.72 4.66 28.48
C ALA A 302 19.51 5.70 29.59
N PRO A 303 20.14 5.55 30.77
CA PRO A 303 20.23 6.67 31.69
C PRO A 303 20.83 7.86 30.93
N GLU A 304 20.27 9.06 31.12
CA GLU A 304 20.80 10.28 30.49
C GLU A 304 22.33 10.29 30.64
N PRO A 305 23.09 10.35 29.54
CA PRO A 305 24.52 10.51 29.66
C PRO A 305 24.76 11.81 30.42
N GLN A 306 25.56 11.74 31.49
CA GLN A 306 26.04 12.93 32.17
C GLN A 306 26.57 13.89 31.11
N MET A 307 25.94 15.06 31.05
CA MET A 307 26.30 16.12 30.13
C MET A 307 27.80 16.40 30.29
N GLN A 308 28.56 16.04 29.25
CA GLN A 308 29.81 16.71 29.00
C GLN A 308 29.46 17.95 28.19
N ASP A 309 29.62 19.11 28.83
CA ASP A 309 29.75 20.39 28.15
C ASP A 309 30.97 20.30 27.22
N ALA A 310 30.75 19.80 26.01
CA ALA A 310 31.66 20.01 24.90
C ALA A 310 31.19 21.27 24.18
N ALA A 311 31.61 22.43 24.70
CA ALA A 311 31.69 23.63 23.90
C ALA A 311 32.55 23.30 22.66
N SER A 312 31.94 23.33 21.48
CA SER A 312 32.63 23.16 20.19
C SER A 312 33.79 24.16 20.09
N PRO A 313 35.03 23.73 19.87
CA PRO A 313 36.00 24.61 19.25
C PRO A 313 35.61 24.78 17.78
N ALA A 314 35.71 26.01 17.29
CA ALA A 314 35.56 26.34 15.87
C ALA A 314 36.56 25.54 15.01
N PRO A 315 36.23 25.17 13.76
CA PRO A 315 37.11 24.33 12.95
C PRO A 315 38.31 25.12 12.42
N GLU A 316 39.53 24.62 12.65
CA GLU A 316 40.78 25.11 12.04
C GLU A 316 40.92 24.72 10.54
N GLN A 317 39.98 23.94 9.99
CA GLN A 317 40.02 23.46 8.60
C GLN A 317 38.82 23.99 7.79
N PRO A 318 39.01 24.30 6.50
CA PRO A 318 37.94 24.85 5.66
C PRO A 318 36.77 23.86 5.52
N PRO A 319 35.51 24.35 5.55
CA PRO A 319 34.30 23.51 5.48
C PRO A 319 34.15 22.80 4.13
N VAL A 320 34.67 23.39 3.05
CA VAL A 320 34.64 22.83 1.70
C VAL A 320 35.99 22.16 1.43
N ILE A 321 35.98 20.85 1.21
CA ILE A 321 37.18 20.10 0.81
C ILE A 321 37.47 20.39 -0.66
N ARG A 322 36.45 20.26 -1.51
CA ARG A 322 36.51 20.59 -2.93
C ARG A 322 35.11 20.74 -3.53
N GLU A 323 35.03 21.49 -4.63
CA GLU A 323 33.89 21.47 -5.54
C GLU A 323 34.24 20.58 -6.73
N ILE A 324 33.32 19.70 -7.14
CA ILE A 324 33.48 18.80 -8.28
C ILE A 324 32.43 19.20 -9.32
N THR A 325 32.85 19.31 -10.57
CA THR A 325 31.96 19.60 -11.70
C THR A 325 31.98 18.44 -12.68
N ILE A 326 30.79 17.93 -13.00
CA ILE A 326 30.60 16.88 -14.00
C ILE A 326 30.10 17.53 -15.29
N ASP A 327 30.90 17.46 -16.34
CA ASP A 327 30.66 18.04 -17.66
C ASP A 327 29.97 17.08 -18.65
N GLU A 328 29.60 15.87 -18.20
CA GLU A 328 28.88 14.88 -18.98
C GLU A 328 27.70 15.52 -19.73
N GLY A 329 27.70 15.37 -21.05
CA GLY A 329 26.62 15.81 -21.92
C GLY A 329 26.36 17.32 -21.95
N ASP A 330 27.34 18.13 -21.53
CA ASP A 330 27.32 19.61 -21.52
C ASP A 330 26.08 20.19 -20.79
N PRO A 331 26.08 20.21 -19.43
CA PRO A 331 24.92 20.60 -18.65
C PRO A 331 24.47 22.03 -18.98
N GLN A 332 23.19 22.18 -19.30
CA GLN A 332 22.54 23.46 -19.56
C GLN A 332 21.72 23.92 -18.36
N ASP A 333 21.46 25.23 -18.26
CA ASP A 333 20.60 25.81 -17.22
C ASP A 333 19.27 25.02 -17.10
N PRO A 334 18.85 24.63 -15.89
CA PRO A 334 19.36 25.03 -14.58
C PRO A 334 20.38 24.07 -13.94
N PHE A 335 21.01 23.22 -14.73
CA PHE A 335 22.01 22.26 -14.28
C PHE A 335 23.42 22.79 -14.52
N SER A 336 24.30 22.52 -13.57
CA SER A 336 25.70 22.98 -13.59
C SER A 336 26.69 21.83 -13.38
N GLY A 337 26.22 20.62 -13.13
CA GLY A 337 27.05 19.44 -12.87
C GLY A 337 27.72 19.42 -11.49
N ARG A 338 27.35 20.33 -10.59
CA ARG A 338 28.09 20.58 -9.34
C ARG A 338 27.81 19.53 -8.26
N ILE A 339 28.87 19.15 -7.54
CA ILE A 339 28.84 18.37 -6.30
C ILE A 339 29.77 19.04 -5.30
N MET A 340 29.25 19.38 -4.12
CA MET A 340 30.06 19.89 -3.01
C MET A 340 30.59 18.73 -2.17
N HIS A 341 31.90 18.66 -1.95
CA HIS A 341 32.52 17.74 -0.99
C HIS A 341 32.85 18.52 0.28
N LEU A 342 32.09 18.26 1.34
CA LEU A 342 32.11 19.02 2.57
C LEU A 342 32.71 18.21 3.72
N ARG A 343 33.42 18.88 4.63
CA ARG A 343 33.90 18.31 5.88
C ARG A 343 32.97 18.71 7.03
N ASN A 344 32.63 17.75 7.89
CA ASN A 344 31.84 17.98 9.11
C ASN A 344 30.53 18.75 8.87
N ALA A 345 29.90 18.55 7.72
CA ALA A 345 28.66 19.20 7.36
C ALA A 345 27.48 18.62 8.13
N LEU A 346 26.46 19.42 8.39
CA LEU A 346 25.28 19.04 9.15
C LEU A 346 24.12 18.77 8.20
N ALA A 347 23.64 17.53 8.15
CA ALA A 347 22.37 17.18 7.53
C ALA A 347 21.24 17.45 8.53
N VAL A 348 20.35 18.38 8.19
CA VAL A 348 19.38 18.94 9.12
C VAL A 348 17.94 18.71 8.62
N PRO A 349 17.17 17.83 9.27
CA PRO A 349 15.76 17.58 8.92
C PRO A 349 14.84 18.68 9.46
N GLU A 350 13.56 18.65 9.05
CA GLU A 350 12.52 19.51 9.65
C GLU A 350 12.38 19.20 11.15
N ARG A 351 12.35 20.26 11.95
CA ARG A 351 12.23 20.19 13.42
C ARG A 351 11.14 21.14 13.90
N GLY A 352 10.57 20.85 15.07
CA GLY A 352 9.46 21.62 15.62
C GLY A 352 9.82 23.03 16.11
N HIS A 353 11.10 23.27 16.41
CA HIS A 353 11.62 24.52 16.94
C HIS A 353 12.28 25.44 15.89
N ASP A 354 12.27 25.04 14.62
CA ASP A 354 12.77 25.83 13.49
C ASP A 354 11.60 26.31 12.61
N ALA A 355 11.89 27.10 11.57
CA ALA A 355 10.90 27.48 10.58
C ALA A 355 10.25 26.23 9.95
N LYS A 356 8.92 26.27 9.77
CA LYS A 356 8.16 25.14 9.25
C LYS A 356 8.72 24.67 7.90
N LEU A 357 9.00 23.36 7.79
CA LEU A 357 9.65 22.70 6.65
C LEU A 357 11.12 23.08 6.39
N ALA A 358 11.76 23.88 7.25
CA ALA A 358 13.16 24.22 7.10
C ALA A 358 14.03 22.97 7.18
N SER A 359 14.85 22.73 6.15
CA SER A 359 15.67 21.53 6.06
C SER A 359 16.71 21.64 4.95
N GLY A 360 17.81 20.91 5.09
CA GLY A 360 18.91 20.91 4.12
C GLY A 360 20.24 20.57 4.77
N VAL A 361 21.33 21.09 4.21
CA VAL A 361 22.69 20.90 4.71
C VAL A 361 23.29 22.25 5.12
N LEU A 362 23.92 22.29 6.29
CA LEU A 362 24.77 23.39 6.73
C LEU A 362 26.24 22.96 6.68
N LEU A 363 27.13 23.89 6.33
CA LEU A 363 28.58 23.72 6.41
C LEU A 363 29.02 23.72 7.88
N SER A 364 30.26 23.31 8.15
CA SER A 364 30.79 23.27 9.53
C SER A 364 30.93 24.66 10.18
N ASP A 365 30.89 25.74 9.38
CA ASP A 365 30.84 27.13 9.84
C ASP A 365 29.40 27.65 10.06
N GLY A 366 28.39 26.80 9.82
CA GLY A 366 26.97 27.11 9.98
C GLY A 366 26.30 27.75 8.76
N SER A 367 27.04 28.04 7.68
CA SER A 367 26.45 28.57 6.44
C SER A 367 25.66 27.52 5.67
N TYR A 368 24.67 27.93 4.87
CA TYR A 368 23.80 27.01 4.12
C TYR A 368 24.46 26.50 2.83
N CYS A 369 24.39 25.19 2.59
CA CYS A 369 24.77 24.59 1.30
C CYS A 369 23.59 24.69 0.31
N ASP A 370 23.71 25.58 -0.67
CA ASP A 370 22.72 25.83 -1.72
C ASP A 370 22.34 24.58 -2.52
N LEU A 371 23.30 23.69 -2.82
CA LEU A 371 23.04 22.43 -3.53
C LEU A 371 22.12 21.47 -2.78
N SER A 372 21.98 21.63 -1.46
CA SER A 372 21.08 20.80 -0.65
C SER A 372 19.60 21.16 -0.77
N ARG A 373 19.30 22.29 -1.43
CA ARG A 373 17.95 22.87 -1.53
C ARG A 373 16.93 21.89 -2.11
N ALA A 374 15.75 21.91 -1.51
CA ALA A 374 14.60 21.09 -1.91
C ALA A 374 13.36 21.98 -2.10
N TRP A 375 12.33 21.44 -2.75
CA TRP A 375 11.12 22.19 -3.08
C TRP A 375 9.88 21.56 -2.45
N ILE A 376 9.01 22.43 -1.93
CA ILE A 376 7.67 22.08 -1.45
C ILE A 376 6.74 21.87 -2.65
N ARG A 377 6.89 22.74 -3.66
CA ARG A 377 6.19 22.76 -4.95
C ARG A 377 7.00 23.64 -5.91
N ALA A 378 6.67 23.58 -7.20
CA ALA A 378 7.36 24.27 -8.30
C ALA A 378 7.98 25.64 -7.96
N ARG A 379 7.21 26.56 -7.36
CA ARG A 379 7.67 27.93 -7.02
C ARG A 379 7.85 28.19 -5.52
N LYS A 380 8.09 27.15 -4.71
CA LYS A 380 8.31 27.29 -3.27
C LYS A 380 9.37 26.32 -2.79
N ALA A 381 10.57 26.83 -2.54
CA ALA A 381 11.64 26.09 -1.89
C ALA A 381 11.31 25.81 -0.42
N MET A 382 11.94 24.77 0.14
CA MET A 382 12.06 24.61 1.59
C MET A 382 12.89 25.77 2.14
N PRO A 383 12.54 26.33 3.31
CA PRO A 383 13.39 27.30 3.98
C PRO A 383 14.74 26.68 4.39
N GLU A 384 15.74 27.53 4.54
CA GLU A 384 17.07 27.14 5.04
C GLU A 384 16.96 26.84 6.54
N PRO A 385 17.53 25.72 7.03
CA PRO A 385 17.48 25.38 8.45
C PRO A 385 18.44 26.25 9.25
N THR A 386 18.13 26.45 10.52
CA THR A 386 19.03 27.11 11.49
C THR A 386 19.37 26.17 12.64
N LEU A 387 20.50 26.36 13.30
CA LEU A 387 20.85 25.60 14.51
C LEU A 387 20.58 26.44 15.74
N THR A 388 19.89 25.85 16.72
CA THR A 388 19.73 26.49 18.02
C THR A 388 20.99 26.21 18.86
N PRO A 389 21.53 27.18 19.62
CA PRO A 389 22.64 26.93 20.54
C PRO A 389 22.33 25.79 21.50
N GLY A 390 23.27 24.85 21.65
CA GLY A 390 23.11 23.68 22.51
C GLY A 390 22.18 22.59 21.95
N GLU A 391 21.69 22.73 20.72
CA GLU A 391 20.91 21.67 20.07
C GLU A 391 21.73 20.38 19.94
N PRO A 392 21.17 19.20 20.30
CA PRO A 392 21.87 17.93 20.15
C PRO A 392 22.25 17.66 18.69
N ILE A 393 23.53 17.38 18.46
CA ILE A 393 24.07 16.99 17.16
C ILE A 393 24.58 15.55 17.27
N ALA A 394 24.08 14.67 16.40
CA ALA A 394 24.62 13.31 16.28
C ALA A 394 25.78 13.28 15.29
N ASP A 395 26.83 12.50 15.56
CA ASP A 395 27.94 12.32 14.62
C ASP A 395 27.77 11.06 13.76
N LEU A 396 28.16 11.18 12.49
CA LEU A 396 28.19 10.13 11.50
C LEU A 396 29.56 10.11 10.81
N ALA A 397 30.39 9.13 11.17
CA ALA A 397 31.71 8.91 10.57
C ALA A 397 31.62 8.42 9.12
N GLY A 398 32.69 8.66 8.36
CA GLY A 398 32.88 8.19 6.98
C GLY A 398 32.38 9.15 5.90
N ARG A 399 32.42 8.66 4.66
CA ARG A 399 32.08 9.37 3.41
C ARG A 399 30.66 9.02 2.99
N HIS A 400 29.73 9.98 3.01
CA HIS A 400 28.32 9.74 2.66
C HIS A 400 27.84 10.66 1.54
N LEU A 401 26.83 10.18 0.80
CA LEU A 401 26.10 10.98 -0.17
C LEU A 401 24.83 11.57 0.45
N TYR A 402 24.61 12.88 0.31
CA TYR A 402 23.31 13.51 0.55
C TYR A 402 22.37 13.31 -0.64
N ALA A 403 21.26 12.61 -0.42
CA ALA A 403 20.30 12.28 -1.48
C ALA A 403 19.00 13.11 -1.43
N GLY A 404 18.90 14.12 -0.55
CA GLY A 404 17.71 14.97 -0.40
C GLY A 404 16.64 14.32 0.47
N HIS A 405 15.36 14.52 0.14
CA HIS A 405 14.24 14.02 0.95
C HIS A 405 13.73 12.67 0.44
N MET A 406 13.48 11.74 1.37
CA MET A 406 12.86 10.46 1.08
C MET A 406 11.33 10.56 1.02
N ARG A 407 10.75 10.29 -0.16
CA ARG A 407 9.31 10.36 -0.42
C ARG A 407 8.72 8.95 -0.49
N GLY A 408 7.62 8.71 0.23
CA GLY A 408 6.95 7.41 0.20
C GLY A 408 6.08 7.16 -1.03
N HIS A 409 5.56 8.22 -1.67
CA HIS A 409 4.72 8.10 -2.86
C HIS A 409 5.57 7.82 -4.11
N PHE A 410 5.21 6.82 -4.91
CA PHE A 410 6.04 6.31 -6.02
C PHE A 410 6.49 7.38 -7.01
N GLY A 411 5.59 8.22 -7.51
CA GLY A 411 5.98 9.31 -8.42
C GLY A 411 6.97 10.31 -7.78
N HIS A 412 6.76 10.67 -6.52
CA HIS A 412 7.65 11.58 -5.81
C HIS A 412 8.98 10.91 -5.45
N PHE A 413 8.98 9.61 -5.20
CA PHE A 413 10.19 8.83 -5.03
C PHE A 413 11.04 8.88 -6.32
N LEU A 414 10.43 8.57 -7.48
CA LEU A 414 11.12 8.61 -8.77
C LEU A 414 11.69 10.01 -9.04
N VAL A 415 10.86 11.06 -8.98
CA VAL A 415 11.27 12.38 -9.48
C VAL A 415 12.01 13.25 -8.46
N GLU A 416 11.90 12.98 -7.15
CA GLU A 416 12.54 13.80 -6.11
C GLU A 416 13.55 13.01 -5.26
N SER A 417 13.28 11.74 -4.92
CA SER A 417 14.19 10.96 -4.07
C SER A 417 15.35 10.31 -4.82
N THR A 418 15.23 10.06 -6.12
CA THR A 418 16.36 9.56 -6.93
C THR A 418 17.25 10.68 -7.50
N ALA A 419 16.79 11.93 -7.43
CA ALA A 419 17.30 13.07 -8.19
C ALA A 419 18.76 13.46 -7.93
N ARG A 420 19.38 12.96 -6.85
CA ARG A 420 20.79 13.19 -6.49
C ARG A 420 21.66 11.94 -6.57
N LEU A 421 21.07 10.78 -6.84
CA LEU A 421 21.81 9.51 -6.88
C LEU A 421 22.79 9.44 -8.05
N TRP A 422 22.60 10.28 -9.07
CA TRP A 422 23.46 10.35 -10.25
C TRP A 422 24.93 10.52 -9.91
N ALA A 423 25.24 11.25 -8.83
CA ALA A 423 26.62 11.48 -8.37
C ALA A 423 27.38 10.18 -8.07
N LEU A 424 26.70 9.09 -7.70
CA LEU A 424 27.35 7.79 -7.48
C LEU A 424 28.01 7.23 -8.75
N GLY A 425 27.55 7.65 -9.93
CA GLY A 425 28.18 7.28 -11.20
C GLY A 425 29.52 8.00 -11.47
N TRP A 426 29.83 9.05 -10.71
CA TRP A 426 30.92 9.99 -11.01
C TRP A 426 31.89 10.20 -9.85
N LEU A 427 31.53 9.77 -8.63
CA LEU A 427 32.38 9.90 -7.46
C LEU A 427 33.42 8.77 -7.41
N GLU A 428 34.67 9.16 -7.15
CA GLU A 428 35.78 8.23 -6.96
C GLU A 428 35.94 7.79 -5.49
N GLY A 429 36.34 6.53 -5.34
CA GLY A 429 36.60 5.88 -4.05
C GLY A 429 35.33 5.37 -3.35
N GLU A 430 35.54 4.61 -2.28
CA GLU A 430 34.44 3.97 -1.55
C GLU A 430 33.62 4.99 -0.75
N MET A 431 32.30 4.78 -0.73
CA MET A 431 31.33 5.51 0.08
C MET A 431 30.83 4.59 1.19
N ASP A 432 30.61 5.14 2.38
CA ASP A 432 30.08 4.42 3.55
C ASP A 432 28.55 4.39 3.59
N GLY A 433 27.87 5.26 2.83
CA GLY A 433 26.42 5.28 2.81
C GLY A 433 25.76 6.46 2.09
N ILE A 434 24.43 6.44 2.16
CA ILE A 434 23.55 7.47 1.61
C ILE A 434 22.64 8.00 2.71
N VAL A 435 22.58 9.32 2.82
CA VAL A 435 21.78 10.05 3.81
C VAL A 435 20.61 10.74 3.12
N TYR A 436 19.42 10.48 3.65
CA TYR A 436 18.19 11.18 3.31
C TYR A 436 17.65 11.99 4.50
N LEU A 437 16.90 13.04 4.20
CA LEU A 437 16.03 13.71 5.15
C LEU A 437 14.61 13.13 5.08
N PRO A 438 13.87 13.05 6.20
CA PRO A 438 12.46 12.72 6.17
C PRO A 438 11.66 13.83 5.50
N TYR A 439 10.68 13.45 4.67
CA TYR A 439 9.72 14.39 4.13
C TYR A 439 8.52 14.53 5.06
N ARG A 440 8.50 15.63 5.82
CA ARG A 440 7.43 16.02 6.76
C ARG A 440 7.22 15.04 7.91
N GLY A 441 7.58 15.47 9.11
CA GLY A 441 7.37 14.70 10.33
C GLY A 441 8.48 13.67 10.59
N PRO A 442 8.20 12.62 11.37
CA PRO A 442 9.24 11.77 11.97
C PRO A 442 10.00 10.93 10.94
N VAL A 443 11.19 10.44 11.29
CA VAL A 443 12.03 9.62 10.40
C VAL A 443 11.43 8.24 10.03
N GLY A 444 10.48 7.74 10.82
CA GLY A 444 9.90 6.40 10.68
C GLY A 444 9.32 6.10 9.29
N PRO A 445 8.39 6.93 8.77
CA PRO A 445 7.91 6.85 7.38
C PRO A 445 9.01 6.82 6.31
N ALA A 446 10.04 7.67 6.43
CA ALA A 446 11.15 7.71 5.47
C ALA A 446 11.94 6.39 5.48
N ASN A 447 12.26 5.86 6.66
CA ASN A 447 12.91 4.56 6.78
C ASN A 447 12.06 3.39 6.23
N ARG A 448 10.73 3.45 6.37
CA ARG A 448 9.84 2.47 5.73
C ARG A 448 9.87 2.59 4.21
N ALA A 449 9.90 3.81 3.68
CA ALA A 449 10.01 4.06 2.24
C ALA A 449 11.34 3.53 1.68
N ILE A 450 12.48 3.76 2.37
CA ILE A 450 13.78 3.17 2.01
C ILE A 450 13.68 1.65 1.89
N GLY A 451 13.10 0.99 2.89
CA GLY A 451 12.92 -0.47 2.86
C GLY A 451 11.97 -0.92 1.75
N ALA A 452 10.87 -0.19 1.53
CA ALA A 452 9.91 -0.49 0.46
C ALA A 452 10.53 -0.36 -0.93
N TYR A 453 11.47 0.56 -1.14
CA TYR A 453 12.14 0.79 -2.42
C TYR A 453 13.52 0.13 -2.55
N ARG A 454 13.90 -0.77 -1.63
CA ARG A 454 15.19 -1.49 -1.67
C ARG A 454 15.46 -2.13 -3.03
N PHE A 455 14.45 -2.79 -3.60
CA PHE A 455 14.54 -3.39 -4.94
C PHE A 455 14.89 -2.37 -6.04
N PHE A 456 14.43 -1.12 -5.91
CA PHE A 456 14.71 -0.08 -6.91
C PHE A 456 16.17 0.36 -6.80
N PHE A 457 16.67 0.56 -5.58
CA PHE A 457 18.09 0.83 -5.34
C PHE A 457 18.98 -0.33 -5.80
N ASP A 458 18.52 -1.58 -5.64
CA ASP A 458 19.22 -2.77 -6.16
C ASP A 458 19.30 -2.73 -7.69
N GLN A 459 18.22 -2.35 -8.39
CA GLN A 459 18.24 -2.17 -9.85
C GLN A 459 19.16 -1.04 -10.31
N LEU A 460 19.44 -0.05 -9.45
CA LEU A 460 20.45 0.98 -9.73
C LEU A 460 21.88 0.52 -9.38
N GLY A 461 22.05 -0.69 -8.84
CA GLY A 461 23.34 -1.20 -8.37
C GLY A 461 23.86 -0.49 -7.11
N ILE A 462 22.97 0.02 -6.27
CA ILE A 462 23.33 0.80 -5.07
C ILE A 462 23.32 -0.09 -3.83
N GLU A 463 24.40 -0.81 -3.54
CA GLU A 463 24.46 -1.71 -2.37
C GLU A 463 24.75 -0.98 -1.04
N LEU A 464 25.03 0.32 -1.11
CA LEU A 464 25.38 1.17 0.02
C LEU A 464 24.31 1.17 1.12
N PRO A 465 24.70 1.29 2.41
CA PRO A 465 23.77 1.55 3.50
C PRO A 465 22.99 2.85 3.30
N ILE A 466 21.66 2.76 3.25
CA ILE A 466 20.77 3.92 3.10
C ILE A 466 20.07 4.22 4.44
N ARG A 467 20.11 5.47 4.88
CA ARG A 467 19.46 5.91 6.12
C ARG A 467 18.78 7.27 5.96
N ALA A 468 17.69 7.45 6.68
CA ALA A 468 17.16 8.78 6.95
C ALA A 468 17.56 9.22 8.38
N VAL A 469 17.89 10.49 8.56
CA VAL A 469 18.29 11.07 9.86
C VAL A 469 17.09 11.66 10.62
N ASP A 470 17.07 11.53 11.95
CA ASP A 470 15.95 11.94 12.85
C ASP A 470 16.20 13.28 13.55
N GLY A 471 17.38 13.89 13.36
CA GLY A 471 17.81 15.16 13.93
C GLY A 471 19.05 15.71 13.23
N ALA A 472 19.57 16.85 13.69
CA ALA A 472 20.80 17.42 13.15
C ALA A 472 21.96 16.41 13.26
N THR A 473 22.52 16.03 12.12
CA THR A 473 23.55 14.99 12.06
C THR A 473 24.79 15.55 11.38
N ARG A 474 25.92 15.61 12.10
CA ARG A 474 27.22 15.96 11.57
C ARG A 474 27.80 14.76 10.83
N VAL A 475 28.17 14.96 9.58
CA VAL A 475 28.75 13.93 8.74
C VAL A 475 30.20 14.28 8.45
N GLU A 476 31.12 13.36 8.76
CA GLU A 476 32.57 13.58 8.64
C GLU A 476 32.96 14.08 7.24
N GLU A 477 32.54 13.37 6.19
CA GLU A 477 32.63 13.83 4.81
C GLU A 477 31.30 13.63 4.07
N LEU A 478 30.70 14.72 3.59
CA LEU A 478 29.41 14.71 2.92
C LEU A 478 29.54 15.21 1.48
N TYR A 479 29.14 14.38 0.53
CA TYR A 479 28.95 14.78 -0.86
C TYR A 479 27.52 15.27 -1.07
N VAL A 480 27.37 16.52 -1.51
CA VAL A 480 26.08 17.17 -1.75
C VAL A 480 25.96 17.50 -3.24
N PRO A 481 25.32 16.64 -4.04
CA PRO A 481 25.08 16.92 -5.46
C PRO A 481 23.98 17.95 -5.65
N GLU A 482 24.09 18.72 -6.74
CA GLU A 482 22.96 19.49 -7.23
C GLU A 482 21.74 18.60 -7.54
N LEU A 483 20.55 19.20 -7.53
CA LEU A 483 19.32 18.50 -7.87
C LEU A 483 19.27 18.22 -9.38
N GLY A 484 19.62 16.98 -9.77
CA GLY A 484 19.70 16.56 -11.18
C GLY A 484 18.35 16.22 -11.83
N PHE A 485 17.24 16.22 -11.08
CA PHE A 485 15.90 16.00 -11.62
C PHE A 485 14.85 16.54 -10.65
N GLY A 486 13.72 17.05 -11.15
CA GLY A 486 12.64 17.53 -10.29
C GLY A 486 11.79 18.63 -10.92
N TRP A 487 11.25 19.51 -10.09
CA TRP A 487 10.25 20.51 -10.50
C TRP A 487 10.74 21.52 -11.56
N LEU A 488 9.78 22.06 -12.33
CA LEU A 488 9.96 23.08 -13.37
C LEU A 488 10.86 22.56 -14.51
N GLU A 489 11.81 23.38 -14.96
CA GLU A 489 12.75 23.05 -16.04
C GLU A 489 13.62 21.83 -15.68
N ARG A 490 13.70 21.47 -14.40
CA ARG A 490 14.43 20.27 -13.95
C ARG A 490 13.77 18.95 -14.34
N TYR A 491 12.54 18.96 -14.87
CA TYR A 491 11.95 17.77 -15.49
C TYR A 491 12.67 17.37 -16.79
N ALA A 492 13.55 18.22 -17.33
CA ALA A 492 14.50 17.83 -18.37
C ALA A 492 15.53 16.79 -17.89
N GLY A 493 15.79 16.75 -16.57
CA GLY A 493 16.90 16.00 -15.98
C GLY A 493 18.27 16.56 -16.40
N SER A 494 19.28 16.47 -15.53
CA SER A 494 20.65 16.77 -15.95
C SER A 494 21.14 15.66 -16.89
N PRO A 495 22.06 15.93 -17.83
CA PRO A 495 22.60 14.88 -18.68
C PRO A 495 23.25 13.75 -17.85
N ALA A 496 24.00 14.09 -16.81
CA ALA A 496 24.58 13.14 -15.86
C ALA A 496 23.51 12.27 -15.15
N TYR A 497 22.36 12.85 -14.78
CA TYR A 497 21.24 12.10 -14.21
C TYR A 497 20.62 11.13 -15.22
N ARG A 498 20.37 11.58 -16.45
CA ARG A 498 19.82 10.73 -17.52
C ARG A 498 20.78 9.58 -17.84
N ALA A 499 22.09 9.86 -17.96
CA ALA A 499 23.12 8.85 -18.21
C ALA A 499 23.17 7.80 -17.09
N PHE A 500 23.17 8.24 -15.83
CA PHE A 500 23.14 7.35 -14.67
C PHE A 500 21.89 6.45 -14.66
N MET A 501 20.71 7.03 -14.89
CA MET A 501 19.46 6.28 -14.88
C MET A 501 19.38 5.30 -16.06
N ARG A 502 19.72 5.72 -17.28
CA ARG A 502 19.65 4.84 -18.47
C ARG A 502 20.64 3.68 -18.43
N SER A 503 21.84 3.90 -17.91
CA SER A 503 22.87 2.85 -17.84
C SER A 503 22.56 1.75 -16.82
N ARG A 504 21.71 2.04 -15.82
CA ARG A 504 21.46 1.15 -14.68
C ARG A 504 20.01 0.69 -14.60
N LEU A 505 19.05 1.60 -14.69
CA LEU A 505 17.64 1.28 -14.54
C LEU A 505 17.16 0.41 -15.71
N GLY A 506 16.79 -0.83 -15.41
CA GLY A 506 16.39 -1.81 -16.42
C GLY A 506 17.57 -2.52 -17.09
N GLN A 507 18.81 -2.32 -16.65
CA GLN A 507 19.93 -3.15 -17.10
C GLN A 507 19.66 -4.62 -16.78
N GLY A 508 19.88 -5.51 -17.75
CA GLY A 508 19.60 -6.95 -17.60
C GLY A 508 18.11 -7.30 -17.51
N VAL A 509 17.21 -6.38 -17.84
CA VAL A 509 15.77 -6.63 -18.01
C VAL A 509 15.46 -6.66 -19.50
N GLU A 510 15.16 -7.86 -20.00
CA GLU A 510 14.73 -8.06 -21.39
C GLU A 510 13.34 -7.47 -21.63
N ALA A 511 13.12 -6.99 -22.85
CA ALA A 511 11.80 -6.54 -23.28
C ALA A 511 10.87 -7.76 -23.38
N GLU A 512 9.74 -7.71 -22.69
CA GLU A 512 8.73 -8.76 -22.70
C GLU A 512 7.35 -8.11 -22.57
N GLY A 513 6.41 -8.44 -23.44
CA GLY A 513 5.06 -7.86 -23.46
C GLY A 513 4.55 -7.58 -24.86
N SER A 514 3.36 -6.97 -24.93
CA SER A 514 2.78 -6.48 -26.19
C SER A 514 3.48 -5.22 -26.70
N GLU A 515 3.47 -5.02 -28.03
CA GLU A 515 3.90 -3.77 -28.67
C GLU A 515 2.89 -2.63 -28.44
N LYS A 516 1.63 -2.93 -28.12
CA LYS A 516 0.58 -1.96 -27.77
C LYS A 516 0.19 -2.16 -26.31
N LEU A 517 0.38 -1.15 -25.47
CA LEU A 517 0.17 -1.23 -24.03
C LEU A 517 -0.77 -0.12 -23.54
N TYR A 518 -1.86 -0.48 -22.87
CA TYR A 518 -2.67 0.49 -22.12
C TYR A 518 -2.31 0.42 -20.65
N VAL A 519 -1.82 1.51 -20.08
CA VAL A 519 -1.44 1.59 -18.67
C VAL A 519 -2.62 2.12 -17.88
N SER A 520 -3.34 1.20 -17.25
CA SER A 520 -4.56 1.47 -16.52
C SER A 520 -4.31 1.78 -15.05
N ARG A 521 -5.22 2.59 -14.49
CA ARG A 521 -5.35 2.96 -13.09
C ARG A 521 -6.66 2.44 -12.48
N ALA A 522 -7.51 1.73 -13.22
CA ALA A 522 -8.86 1.36 -12.80
C ALA A 522 -8.91 0.51 -11.52
N ARG A 523 -7.81 -0.20 -11.21
CA ARG A 523 -7.66 -1.06 -10.03
C ARG A 523 -6.99 -0.38 -8.84
N LEU A 524 -6.62 0.91 -8.94
CA LEU A 524 -6.14 1.68 -7.81
C LEU A 524 -7.27 2.01 -6.82
N PRO A 525 -6.96 2.19 -5.52
CA PRO A 525 -7.97 2.60 -4.55
C PRO A 525 -8.64 3.92 -4.96
N SER A 526 -9.97 4.01 -4.83
CA SER A 526 -10.78 5.20 -5.20
C SER A 526 -10.31 6.51 -4.56
N GLN A 527 -9.53 6.44 -3.47
CA GLN A 527 -8.90 7.59 -2.81
C GLN A 527 -7.79 8.27 -3.63
N ARG A 528 -7.31 7.66 -4.73
CA ARG A 528 -6.19 8.17 -5.55
C ARG A 528 -6.61 8.92 -6.82
N GLY A 529 -7.88 9.34 -6.88
CA GLY A 529 -8.47 9.97 -8.07
C GLY A 529 -8.47 9.05 -9.29
N GLY A 530 -8.96 9.53 -10.43
CA GLY A 530 -9.08 8.73 -11.65
C GLY A 530 -9.97 9.40 -12.68
N VAL A 531 -10.52 8.61 -13.59
CA VAL A 531 -11.62 9.03 -14.47
C VAL A 531 -12.81 8.10 -14.27
N LEU A 532 -14.02 8.61 -14.51
CA LEU A 532 -15.22 7.78 -14.54
C LEU A 532 -15.15 6.84 -15.73
N GLY A 533 -15.53 5.57 -15.54
CA GLY A 533 -15.62 4.61 -16.64
C GLY A 533 -14.31 4.24 -17.31
N GLU A 534 -13.16 4.27 -16.61
CA GLU A 534 -11.88 3.85 -17.20
C GLU A 534 -11.92 2.44 -17.82
N THR A 535 -12.79 1.55 -17.31
CA THR A 535 -13.03 0.21 -17.88
C THR A 535 -13.54 0.25 -19.33
N VAL A 536 -14.25 1.29 -19.75
CA VAL A 536 -14.62 1.48 -21.16
C VAL A 536 -13.37 1.65 -22.03
N ILE A 537 -12.37 2.36 -21.52
CA ILE A 537 -11.09 2.54 -22.22
C ILE A 537 -10.36 1.20 -22.28
N GLU A 538 -10.33 0.45 -21.17
CA GLU A 538 -9.71 -0.88 -21.12
C GLU A 538 -10.34 -1.83 -22.15
N GLU A 539 -11.66 -1.96 -22.16
CA GLU A 539 -12.38 -2.89 -23.03
C GLU A 539 -12.18 -2.55 -24.51
N ASN A 540 -12.30 -1.27 -24.86
CA ASN A 540 -12.11 -0.82 -26.23
C ASN A 540 -10.66 -0.91 -26.70
N LEU A 541 -9.68 -0.53 -25.88
CA LEU A 541 -8.28 -0.65 -26.26
C LEU A 541 -7.85 -2.13 -26.33
N ALA A 542 -8.38 -3.01 -25.46
CA ALA A 542 -8.18 -4.44 -25.58
C ALA A 542 -8.68 -4.96 -26.94
N ARG A 543 -9.88 -4.53 -27.37
CA ARG A 543 -10.41 -4.84 -28.72
C ARG A 543 -9.56 -4.26 -29.85
N ALA A 544 -8.88 -3.14 -29.62
CA ALA A 544 -7.91 -2.55 -30.56
C ALA A 544 -6.51 -3.19 -30.49
N GLY A 545 -6.35 -4.28 -29.73
CA GLY A 545 -5.12 -5.07 -29.64
C GLY A 545 -4.12 -4.59 -28.58
N TYR A 546 -4.54 -3.76 -27.62
CA TYR A 546 -3.70 -3.35 -26.51
C TYR A 546 -3.68 -4.41 -25.40
N GLU A 547 -2.51 -4.65 -24.81
CA GLU A 547 -2.41 -5.31 -23.51
C GLU A 547 -2.85 -4.32 -22.42
N ILE A 548 -3.83 -4.71 -21.61
CA ILE A 548 -4.28 -3.91 -20.47
C ILE A 548 -3.39 -4.22 -19.26
N PHE A 549 -2.60 -3.23 -18.85
CA PHE A 549 -1.58 -3.38 -17.83
C PHE A 549 -1.88 -2.53 -16.60
N HIS A 550 -1.89 -3.16 -15.43
CA HIS A 550 -2.12 -2.51 -14.12
C HIS A 550 -0.84 -2.53 -13.28
N PRO A 551 0.03 -1.50 -13.36
CA PRO A 551 1.39 -1.56 -12.82
C PRO A 551 1.47 -1.92 -11.33
N GLU A 552 0.48 -1.52 -10.53
CA GLU A 552 0.43 -1.79 -9.09
C GLU A 552 0.29 -3.27 -8.72
N LYS A 553 -0.05 -4.13 -9.68
CA LYS A 553 -0.14 -5.59 -9.51
C LYS A 553 1.16 -6.31 -9.88
N HIS A 554 2.16 -5.60 -10.36
CA HIS A 554 3.40 -6.16 -10.87
C HIS A 554 4.63 -5.59 -10.16
N ASP A 555 5.69 -6.41 -10.07
CA ASP A 555 6.98 -5.94 -9.59
C ASP A 555 7.65 -4.99 -10.59
N LEU A 556 8.69 -4.28 -10.13
CA LEU A 556 9.40 -3.30 -10.96
C LEU A 556 10.01 -3.94 -12.22
N ARG A 557 10.55 -5.15 -12.11
CA ARG A 557 11.20 -5.83 -13.24
C ARG A 557 10.21 -6.09 -14.36
N THR A 558 9.00 -6.56 -14.01
CA THR A 558 7.89 -6.77 -14.94
C THR A 558 7.44 -5.45 -15.57
N GLN A 559 7.30 -4.38 -14.76
CA GLN A 559 6.94 -3.06 -15.29
C GLN A 559 7.97 -2.55 -16.31
N LEU A 560 9.26 -2.64 -15.99
CA LEU A 560 10.34 -2.26 -16.90
C LEU A 560 10.33 -3.10 -18.19
N ALA A 561 10.12 -4.41 -18.09
CA ALA A 561 10.04 -5.30 -19.25
C ALA A 561 8.89 -4.92 -20.20
N ARG A 562 7.69 -4.64 -19.65
CA ARG A 562 6.51 -4.22 -20.41
C ARG A 562 6.71 -2.86 -21.09
N TYR A 563 7.25 -1.87 -20.38
CA TYR A 563 7.53 -0.56 -20.96
C TYR A 563 8.62 -0.60 -22.04
N LYS A 564 9.60 -1.51 -21.93
CA LYS A 564 10.59 -1.74 -22.99
C LYS A 564 10.00 -2.40 -24.23
N ALA A 565 9.05 -3.34 -24.05
CA ALA A 565 8.42 -4.04 -25.16
C ALA A 565 7.44 -3.16 -25.95
N ALA A 566 6.75 -2.24 -25.27
CA ALA A 566 5.74 -1.40 -25.89
C ALA A 566 6.35 -0.44 -26.92
N ARG A 567 5.83 -0.46 -28.15
CA ARG A 567 6.05 0.56 -29.19
C ARG A 567 5.05 1.72 -29.05
N GLN A 568 3.84 1.41 -28.63
CA GLN A 568 2.77 2.37 -28.38
C GLN A 568 2.26 2.19 -26.95
N ILE A 569 2.33 3.25 -26.15
CA ILE A 569 1.69 3.30 -24.85
C ILE A 569 0.54 4.29 -24.90
N VAL A 570 -0.65 3.88 -24.45
CA VAL A 570 -1.73 4.80 -24.09
C VAL A 570 -1.88 4.75 -22.58
N ALA A 571 -1.97 5.89 -21.92
CA ALA A 571 -2.10 5.95 -20.47
C ALA A 571 -2.87 7.19 -20.03
N LEU A 572 -3.52 7.09 -18.87
CA LEU A 572 -3.90 8.28 -18.13
C LEU A 572 -2.64 8.99 -17.60
N ASP A 573 -2.63 10.32 -17.54
CA ASP A 573 -1.50 11.07 -16.95
C ASP A 573 -1.16 10.52 -15.55
N GLY A 574 0.10 10.45 -15.13
CA GLY A 574 0.44 9.94 -13.81
C GLY A 574 1.81 9.31 -13.68
N SER A 575 2.14 8.89 -12.45
CA SER A 575 3.49 8.46 -12.08
C SER A 575 4.03 7.25 -12.85
N ALA A 576 3.17 6.45 -13.48
CA ALA A 576 3.60 5.35 -14.33
C ALA A 576 4.36 5.83 -15.56
N LEU A 577 3.98 6.99 -16.12
CA LEU A 577 4.65 7.59 -17.29
C LEU A 577 6.07 8.05 -16.97
N HIS A 578 6.35 8.53 -15.75
CA HIS A 578 7.72 8.84 -15.33
C HIS A 578 8.62 7.60 -15.40
N LEU A 579 8.10 6.41 -15.05
CA LEU A 579 8.87 5.17 -15.12
C LEU A 579 9.13 4.76 -16.58
N ALA A 580 8.12 4.87 -17.44
CA ALA A 580 8.25 4.56 -18.87
C ALA A 580 9.32 5.43 -19.55
N ALA A 581 9.37 6.72 -19.22
CA ALA A 581 10.36 7.65 -19.78
C ALA A 581 11.83 7.26 -19.53
N TYR A 582 12.14 6.43 -18.53
CA TYR A 582 13.52 5.99 -18.30
C TYR A 582 13.99 4.87 -19.26
N VAL A 583 13.07 4.15 -19.89
CA VAL A 583 13.38 2.93 -20.66
C VAL A 583 12.90 2.94 -22.11
N MET A 584 12.18 3.99 -22.51
CA MET A 584 11.76 4.19 -23.90
C MET A 584 12.85 4.92 -24.70
N ASP A 585 12.87 4.68 -26.01
CA ASP A 585 13.68 5.40 -27.00
C ASP A 585 12.80 6.13 -28.02
N GLU A 586 13.44 6.84 -28.94
CA GLU A 586 12.81 7.71 -29.95
C GLU A 586 11.94 6.98 -30.97
N SER A 587 12.04 5.65 -31.09
CA SER A 587 11.22 4.86 -32.01
C SER A 587 9.79 4.59 -31.50
N ARG A 588 9.52 4.96 -30.24
CA ARG A 588 8.26 4.69 -29.55
C ARG A 588 7.38 5.93 -29.45
N ARG A 589 6.12 5.75 -29.04
CA ARG A 589 5.17 6.85 -28.85
C ARG A 589 4.25 6.64 -27.65
N VAL A 590 3.78 7.75 -27.08
CA VAL A 590 2.91 7.77 -25.90
C VAL A 590 1.70 8.67 -26.12
N GLY A 591 0.50 8.13 -26.01
CA GLY A 591 -0.75 8.87 -25.92
C GLY A 591 -1.12 9.10 -24.45
N MET A 592 -1.15 10.35 -24.02
CA MET A 592 -1.45 10.72 -22.64
C MET A 592 -2.84 11.34 -22.54
N ILE A 593 -3.76 10.63 -21.89
CA ILE A 593 -5.11 11.09 -21.62
C ILE A 593 -5.10 11.85 -20.29
N LEU A 594 -5.52 13.12 -20.30
CA LEU A 594 -5.58 13.90 -19.07
C LEU A 594 -6.76 13.47 -18.20
N ARG A 595 -6.52 13.26 -16.91
CA ARG A 595 -7.54 12.98 -15.89
C ARG A 595 -8.11 14.23 -15.25
N ARG A 596 -7.44 15.37 -15.42
CA ARG A 596 -7.81 16.66 -14.83
C ARG A 596 -7.32 17.84 -15.67
N SER A 597 -8.06 18.94 -15.68
CA SER A 597 -7.76 20.14 -16.49
C SER A 597 -6.44 20.79 -16.07
N ASN A 598 -6.11 20.74 -14.78
CA ASN A 598 -4.87 21.27 -14.23
C ASN A 598 -3.71 20.25 -14.19
N ALA A 599 -3.73 19.22 -15.04
CA ALA A 599 -2.67 18.22 -15.10
C ALA A 599 -1.32 18.85 -15.48
N ASN A 600 -0.23 18.31 -14.95
CA ASN A 600 1.13 18.76 -15.21
C ASN A 600 1.64 18.22 -16.56
N ALA A 601 0.88 18.38 -17.65
CA ALA A 601 1.21 17.82 -18.95
C ALA A 601 2.58 18.30 -19.46
N ALA A 602 2.89 19.59 -19.27
CA ALA A 602 4.16 20.19 -19.66
C ALA A 602 5.39 19.51 -19.00
N ASP A 603 5.28 19.11 -17.74
CA ASP A 603 6.36 18.41 -17.02
C ASP A 603 6.68 17.05 -17.67
N TYR A 604 5.63 16.28 -18.04
CA TYR A 604 5.81 15.02 -18.76
C TYR A 604 6.35 15.25 -20.17
N MET A 605 5.84 16.25 -20.89
CA MET A 605 6.32 16.57 -22.23
C MET A 605 7.81 16.89 -22.25
N LEU A 606 8.27 17.73 -21.31
CA LEU A 606 9.68 18.08 -21.17
C LEU A 606 10.53 16.84 -20.84
N GLN A 607 10.06 15.99 -19.92
CA GLN A 607 10.75 14.75 -19.57
C GLN A 607 10.87 13.82 -20.78
N PHE A 608 9.78 13.51 -21.47
CA PHE A 608 9.82 12.61 -22.63
C PHE A 608 10.65 13.18 -23.78
N GLN A 609 10.57 14.50 -24.03
CA GLN A 609 11.37 15.13 -25.06
C GLN A 609 12.88 14.92 -24.81
N THR A 610 13.31 15.08 -23.56
CA THR A 610 14.73 15.00 -23.19
C THR A 610 15.22 13.57 -22.89
N PHE A 611 14.35 12.71 -22.37
CA PHE A 611 14.65 11.32 -22.03
C PHE A 611 14.38 10.33 -23.16
N CYS A 612 13.54 10.67 -24.13
CA CYS A 612 13.13 9.75 -25.19
C CYS A 612 13.27 10.34 -26.59
N GLY A 613 13.45 11.66 -26.75
CA GLY A 613 13.56 12.30 -28.07
C GLY A 613 12.22 12.59 -28.75
N PHE A 614 11.09 12.37 -28.06
CA PHE A 614 9.75 12.66 -28.58
C PHE A 614 8.85 13.29 -27.50
N THR A 615 7.80 13.99 -27.92
CA THR A 615 6.77 14.52 -27.00
C THR A 615 5.54 13.62 -27.00
N PRO A 616 4.93 13.30 -25.85
CA PRO A 616 3.68 12.55 -25.79
C PRO A 616 2.55 13.29 -26.49
N ASP A 617 1.67 12.54 -27.15
CA ASP A 617 0.42 13.07 -27.72
C ASP A 617 -0.58 13.29 -26.58
N VAL A 618 -0.76 14.54 -26.16
CA VAL A 618 -1.64 14.90 -25.04
C VAL A 618 -3.08 15.04 -25.51
N MET A 619 -3.98 14.26 -24.90
CA MET A 619 -5.42 14.28 -25.16
C MET A 619 -6.15 14.87 -23.96
N ASN A 620 -6.61 16.11 -24.11
CA ASN A 620 -7.56 16.73 -23.18
C ASN A 620 -8.98 16.53 -23.71
N VAL A 621 -9.68 15.56 -23.13
CA VAL A 621 -11.06 15.18 -23.50
C VAL A 621 -11.96 15.15 -22.27
N ILE A 622 -11.59 15.92 -21.25
CA ILE A 622 -12.33 16.04 -20.01
C ILE A 622 -13.58 16.88 -20.29
N ARG A 623 -14.74 16.32 -19.99
CA ARG A 623 -16.04 17.00 -20.10
C ARG A 623 -16.38 17.73 -18.80
N ARG A 624 -16.22 17.06 -17.66
CA ARG A 624 -16.51 17.59 -16.32
C ARG A 624 -15.51 17.08 -15.30
N GLU A 625 -15.37 17.82 -14.21
CA GLU A 625 -14.53 17.42 -13.09
C GLU A 625 -15.31 17.44 -11.78
N TRP A 626 -15.04 16.43 -10.96
CA TRP A 626 -15.73 16.20 -9.70
C TRP A 626 -14.72 16.25 -8.55
N ALA A 627 -15.00 17.10 -7.57
CA ALA A 627 -14.22 17.20 -6.34
C ALA A 627 -15.00 16.65 -5.14
N SER A 628 -14.29 16.07 -4.17
CA SER A 628 -14.89 15.44 -3.00
C SER A 628 -15.22 16.45 -1.91
N GLY A 629 -16.42 16.35 -1.33
CA GLY A 629 -16.91 17.17 -0.23
C GLY A 629 -17.17 18.62 -0.66
N GLU A 630 -17.02 19.57 0.27
CA GLU A 630 -17.16 21.01 0.02
C GLU A 630 -15.98 21.63 -0.76
N SER A 631 -15.04 20.81 -1.25
CA SER A 631 -13.84 21.32 -1.92
C SER A 631 -14.16 21.74 -3.35
N THR A 632 -13.91 23.01 -3.67
CA THR A 632 -13.95 23.53 -5.05
C THR A 632 -12.61 23.38 -5.79
N ARG A 633 -11.63 22.67 -5.20
CA ARG A 633 -10.28 22.54 -5.76
C ARG A 633 -10.09 21.20 -6.46
N ILE A 634 -9.65 21.26 -7.71
CA ILE A 634 -9.20 20.09 -8.47
C ILE A 634 -7.82 19.66 -7.95
N ASP A 635 -7.73 18.48 -7.34
CA ASP A 635 -6.49 17.93 -6.78
C ASP A 635 -6.25 16.46 -7.18
N PHE A 636 -5.34 15.76 -6.50
CA PHE A 636 -5.01 14.36 -6.81
C PHE A 636 -6.14 13.38 -6.47
N ARG A 637 -7.18 13.84 -5.75
CA ARG A 637 -8.38 13.09 -5.38
C ARG A 637 -9.55 13.44 -6.29
N SER A 638 -9.44 14.40 -7.20
CA SER A 638 -10.52 14.69 -8.13
C SER A 638 -10.71 13.57 -9.16
N VAL A 639 -11.86 13.56 -9.82
CA VAL A 639 -12.24 12.60 -10.85
C VAL A 639 -12.68 13.35 -12.09
N GLY A 640 -12.12 12.98 -13.24
CA GLY A 640 -12.56 13.48 -14.54
C GLY A 640 -13.68 12.62 -15.13
N GLU A 641 -14.73 13.25 -15.63
CA GLU A 641 -15.64 12.66 -16.62
C GLU A 641 -15.07 12.94 -18.01
N LEU A 642 -14.86 11.90 -18.81
CA LEU A 642 -14.29 12.04 -20.15
C LEU A 642 -15.40 12.02 -21.21
N ASP A 643 -15.23 12.80 -22.27
CA ASP A 643 -15.95 12.61 -23.52
C ASP A 643 -15.31 11.43 -24.28
N PHE A 644 -15.88 10.24 -24.12
CA PHE A 644 -15.41 9.02 -24.80
C PHE A 644 -15.49 9.13 -26.33
N THR A 645 -16.47 9.86 -26.87
CA THR A 645 -16.58 10.06 -28.32
C THR A 645 -15.38 10.86 -28.83
N ARG A 646 -15.06 11.97 -28.17
CA ARG A 646 -13.88 12.79 -28.49
C ARG A 646 -12.59 12.02 -28.25
N LEU A 647 -12.50 11.23 -27.18
CA LEU A 647 -11.35 10.38 -26.88
C LEU A 647 -11.02 9.44 -28.04
N PHE A 648 -11.99 8.64 -28.50
CA PHE A 648 -11.72 7.68 -29.58
C PHE A 648 -11.53 8.34 -30.95
N LYS A 649 -12.14 9.50 -31.20
CA LYS A 649 -11.81 10.33 -32.37
C LYS A 649 -10.35 10.77 -32.36
N GLU A 650 -9.85 11.26 -31.22
CA GLU A 650 -8.44 11.66 -31.07
C GLU A 650 -7.48 10.47 -31.17
N LEU A 651 -7.78 9.35 -30.51
CA LEU A 651 -6.99 8.12 -30.65
C LEU A 651 -6.90 7.65 -32.10
N THR A 652 -7.99 7.76 -32.87
CA THR A 652 -8.01 7.43 -34.30
C THR A 652 -7.19 8.42 -35.12
N ARG A 653 -7.39 9.73 -34.90
CA ARG A 653 -6.68 10.81 -35.60
C ARG A 653 -5.17 10.71 -35.41
N LEU A 654 -4.75 10.37 -34.20
CA LEU A 654 -3.35 10.19 -33.82
C LEU A 654 -2.81 8.82 -34.24
N GLY A 655 -3.65 7.86 -34.63
CA GLY A 655 -3.24 6.53 -35.07
C GLY A 655 -2.84 5.58 -33.93
N TYR A 656 -3.44 5.74 -32.74
CA TYR A 656 -3.40 4.76 -31.66
C TYR A 656 -4.42 3.64 -31.87
N VAL A 657 -5.51 3.90 -32.59
CA VAL A 657 -6.49 2.90 -33.04
C VAL A 657 -6.74 3.04 -34.54
N ASP A 658 -7.18 1.96 -35.19
CA ASP A 658 -7.40 1.93 -36.63
C ASP A 658 -8.59 2.81 -37.06
N ARG A 659 -8.56 3.33 -38.30
CA ARG A 659 -9.59 4.27 -38.81
C ARG A 659 -11.00 3.67 -38.90
N ASP A 660 -11.07 2.37 -39.09
CA ASP A 660 -12.30 1.58 -39.14
C ASP A 660 -12.73 1.04 -37.77
N PHE A 661 -11.93 1.25 -36.71
CA PHE A 661 -12.31 0.87 -35.35
C PHE A 661 -13.61 1.58 -34.94
N ARG A 662 -14.51 0.82 -34.31
CA ARG A 662 -15.78 1.33 -33.79
C ARG A 662 -15.81 1.05 -32.28
N PRO A 663 -15.66 2.08 -31.43
CA PRO A 663 -15.68 1.90 -30.00
C PRO A 663 -17.11 1.63 -29.51
N ASP A 664 -17.24 0.79 -28.49
CA ASP A 664 -18.45 0.70 -27.70
C ASP A 664 -18.42 1.86 -26.70
N LEU A 665 -19.35 2.80 -26.89
CA LEU A 665 -19.47 3.98 -26.05
C LEU A 665 -20.59 3.76 -25.01
N PRO A 666 -20.41 4.21 -23.76
CA PRO A 666 -21.42 4.03 -22.75
C PRO A 666 -22.62 4.94 -22.99
N GLU A 667 -23.79 4.49 -22.55
CA GLU A 667 -24.97 5.35 -22.46
C GLU A 667 -24.82 6.34 -21.29
N GLN A 668 -25.49 7.49 -21.36
CA GLN A 668 -25.44 8.52 -20.31
C GLN A 668 -25.87 7.96 -18.94
N ALA A 669 -26.84 7.04 -18.92
CA ALA A 669 -27.30 6.38 -17.70
C ALA A 669 -26.20 5.55 -17.00
N GLU A 670 -25.27 4.96 -17.76
CA GLU A 670 -24.13 4.20 -17.22
C GLU A 670 -23.09 5.15 -16.60
N VAL A 671 -22.83 6.29 -17.25
CA VAL A 671 -21.94 7.34 -16.72
C VAL A 671 -22.46 7.88 -15.39
N ASP A 672 -23.77 8.15 -15.31
CA ASP A 672 -24.41 8.63 -14.08
C ASP A 672 -24.35 7.57 -12.96
N ALA A 673 -24.51 6.29 -13.32
CA ALA A 673 -24.38 5.18 -12.38
C ALA A 673 -22.95 5.05 -11.83
N TRP A 674 -21.91 5.25 -12.65
CA TRP A 674 -20.52 5.23 -12.19
C TRP A 674 -20.20 6.38 -11.26
N LEU A 675 -20.72 7.57 -11.52
CA LEU A 675 -20.57 8.71 -10.61
C LEU A 675 -21.16 8.37 -9.23
N LYS A 676 -22.37 7.80 -9.22
CA LYS A 676 -23.03 7.35 -7.98
C LYS A 676 -22.21 6.29 -7.25
N ASP A 677 -21.77 5.24 -7.95
CA ASP A 677 -20.93 4.18 -7.37
C ASP A 677 -19.59 4.72 -6.87
N PHE A 678 -18.96 5.65 -7.60
CA PHE A 678 -17.71 6.29 -7.18
C PHE A 678 -17.92 7.10 -5.89
N ALA A 679 -18.97 7.91 -5.82
CA ALA A 679 -19.35 8.67 -4.63
C ALA A 679 -19.61 7.73 -3.44
N GLU A 680 -20.33 6.63 -3.65
CA GLU A 680 -20.58 5.62 -2.63
C GLU A 680 -19.30 4.91 -2.16
N ARG A 681 -18.37 4.58 -3.06
CA ARG A 681 -17.09 3.96 -2.72
C ARG A 681 -16.17 4.90 -1.95
N ARG A 682 -16.23 6.20 -2.22
CA ARG A 682 -15.49 7.25 -1.50
C ARG A 682 -16.08 7.59 -0.15
N GLY A 683 -17.41 7.58 -0.03
CA GLY A 683 -18.11 8.00 1.18
C GLY A 683 -18.18 9.52 1.38
N ASP A 684 -18.09 10.29 0.29
CA ASP A 684 -18.25 11.75 0.24
C ASP A 684 -19.23 12.13 -0.87
N GLU A 685 -20.01 13.19 -0.70
CA GLU A 685 -20.76 13.84 -1.78
C GLU A 685 -19.78 14.54 -2.74
N PHE A 686 -20.09 14.55 -4.02
CA PHE A 686 -19.25 15.18 -5.05
C PHE A 686 -20.00 16.35 -5.69
N ALA A 687 -19.32 17.49 -5.79
CA ALA A 687 -19.81 18.65 -6.52
C ALA A 687 -19.04 18.79 -7.84
N THR A 688 -19.72 19.25 -8.89
CA THR A 688 -19.09 19.66 -10.13
C THR A 688 -18.22 20.89 -9.89
N VAL A 689 -17.01 20.90 -10.46
CA VAL A 689 -16.12 22.06 -10.43
C VAL A 689 -16.04 22.63 -11.84
N GLY A 690 -17.08 23.39 -12.23
CA GLY A 690 -17.21 24.03 -13.54
C GLY A 690 -17.60 23.06 -14.67
N ASP A 691 -18.39 23.56 -15.63
CA ASP A 691 -18.47 22.95 -16.96
C ASP A 691 -17.25 23.45 -17.76
N ALA A 692 -16.50 22.55 -18.39
CA ALA A 692 -15.50 22.99 -19.36
C ALA A 692 -16.25 23.63 -20.54
N GLU A 693 -15.93 24.89 -20.86
CA GLU A 693 -16.54 25.61 -21.98
C GLU A 693 -16.51 24.76 -23.25
N GLU A 694 -17.67 24.59 -23.87
CA GLU A 694 -17.81 23.96 -25.20
C GLU A 694 -17.16 24.90 -26.23
N ASP A 695 -15.90 24.60 -26.60
CA ASP A 695 -15.27 25.10 -27.83
C ASP A 695 -15.42 24.10 -28.99
#